data_AF-A0AAX3T4A9-F1
#
_entry.id   AF-A0AAX3T4A9-F1
#
_cell.length_a   1.000
_cell.length_b   1.000
_cell.length_c   1.000
_cell.angle_alpha   90.00
_cell.angle_beta   90.00
_cell.angle_gamma   90.00
#
_symmetry.space_group_name_H-M   'P 1'
#
loop_
_entity.id
_entity.type
_entity.pdbx_description
1 polymer ?
#
loop_
_entity_poly.entity_id
_entity_poly.type
_entity_poly.pdbx_seq_one_letter_code
_entity_poly.pdbx_strand_id
1 'polypeptide(L)'
;MPTTLVDIDPTTPVVVGVGQASERLTDPGYEALGEADLAARAVTAAFADSGSDVAGSIDTIAAIRSFEISSPLSSSPLGRPDNMPRAVGNRIGVDPRRAVQAVTGGQTPQTMLTELAAAIAAGDSEGAVVFGAEVMSTVRHLMSQPENQRPNFAEEVGGQLDDRGFGLKGIISVAEMRHGLASVLPQYALLENARRHASGLGRDPYIATMGELFAPFTEVAAANPHSAAPTARTADELVTVTPENRIVSDPFTRYIVARDQVNQAAAVVVMSVRAAQAAGIDPAKWVFLHGHSSTVERPVLARPELSSAPAAPAAVRHALQVAGIGLDDISVVDIYSCFPIAVFNVLDGIGMSPDDPRGLTVTGGLPFFGGPGNNYSLHAIAEVVTRVRRSPGDYGLVVANGGVLSKHAAGVYSTTPAPWRPDTSGPVQAELDAVPTVPTIADADGAAVVETYTVIPQKNGRRTGVVIGRLVDPTVPEGLGARFVANLDSDDDELFDLLLTSDDPVGTPIVVRSFDKGNRVALTAAAMNSRHPVVAPAFRDSYEHVEIRRDGRLLEVTINRPDARNALNPAANAELDSIFEAYFADPDLWVAILTGKGDKAFSAGNDLAATAGPAALSVPKNGFAGLTSRRSLPKPVIAAVNGFALGGGCEIAMACHIVVADEDASFGLPEVKVGLAAAAGGLVRLPRMIPPALARDMILTGRRISAAEAAGAGLVSRIAPAGKVLETARGVAEEILAASPTSVRASIATMEQSDAITDMVDAVHASASVLDSLVISGDTLEGIMAFVMKRTPNWKGH
;
A
#
# COMPACT_ATOMS: atom_id res chain seq x y z
N MET A 1 -46.43 -12.25 13.21
CA MET A 1 -46.74 -11.82 14.59
C MET A 1 -45.57 -10.95 15.02
N PRO A 2 -45.75 -9.73 15.54
CA PRO A 2 -44.64 -8.95 16.10
C PRO A 2 -44.03 -9.73 17.28
N THR A 3 -42.70 -9.89 17.30
CA THR A 3 -41.96 -10.55 18.38
C THR A 3 -42.11 -9.70 19.65
N THR A 4 -42.68 -10.26 20.71
CA THR A 4 -42.72 -9.55 22.00
C THR A 4 -41.39 -9.73 22.73
N LEU A 5 -41.06 -8.81 23.66
CA LEU A 5 -39.83 -8.92 24.48
C LEU A 5 -39.73 -10.24 25.25
N VAL A 6 -40.86 -10.93 25.49
CA VAL A 6 -40.92 -12.23 26.18
C VAL A 6 -40.46 -13.39 25.29
N ASP A 7 -40.50 -13.23 23.96
CA ASP A 7 -40.21 -14.28 22.98
C ASP A 7 -38.80 -14.16 22.37
N ILE A 8 -37.98 -13.21 22.82
CA ILE A 8 -36.62 -13.00 22.30
C ILE A 8 -35.64 -13.99 22.91
N ASP A 9 -34.79 -14.58 22.07
CA ASP A 9 -33.70 -15.44 22.54
C ASP A 9 -32.84 -14.68 23.57
N PRO A 10 -32.64 -15.22 24.78
CA PRO A 10 -31.82 -14.58 25.80
C PRO A 10 -30.38 -14.26 25.37
N THR A 11 -29.83 -14.92 24.36
CA THR A 11 -28.49 -14.59 23.80
C THR A 11 -28.52 -13.49 22.75
N THR A 12 -29.68 -12.95 22.38
CA THR A 12 -29.79 -11.87 21.39
C THR A 12 -28.98 -10.64 21.86
N PRO A 13 -28.08 -10.10 21.02
CA PRO A 13 -27.29 -8.93 21.37
C PRO A 13 -28.11 -7.65 21.27
N VAL A 14 -27.99 -6.79 22.27
CA VAL A 14 -28.63 -5.47 22.35
C VAL A 14 -27.61 -4.42 22.74
N VAL A 15 -27.61 -3.29 22.04
CA VAL A 15 -26.89 -2.09 22.47
C VAL A 15 -27.67 -1.47 23.63
N VAL A 16 -27.00 -1.37 24.78
CA VAL A 16 -27.62 -0.88 26.03
C VAL A 16 -27.10 0.47 26.45
N GLY A 17 -25.88 0.85 26.06
CA GLY A 17 -25.26 2.10 26.44
C GLY A 17 -24.37 2.66 25.34
N VAL A 18 -24.42 3.98 25.14
CA VAL A 18 -23.55 4.71 24.22
C VAL A 18 -22.99 5.94 24.89
N GLY A 19 -21.73 6.26 24.62
CA GLY A 19 -21.02 7.34 25.28
C GLY A 19 -20.05 8.05 24.35
N GLN A 20 -19.94 9.36 24.53
CA GLN A 20 -19.02 10.21 23.77
C GLN A 20 -18.30 11.15 24.74
N ALA A 21 -17.04 11.43 24.44
CA ALA A 21 -16.22 12.41 25.14
C ALA A 21 -15.40 13.20 24.12
N SER A 22 -15.13 14.46 24.43
CA SER A 22 -14.37 15.34 23.55
C SER A 22 -13.77 16.48 24.34
N GLU A 23 -12.61 16.97 23.90
CA GLU A 23 -11.98 18.17 24.43
C GLU A 23 -11.47 19.05 23.28
N ARG A 24 -11.67 20.36 23.37
CA ARG A 24 -10.99 21.33 22.50
C ARG A 24 -9.92 22.04 23.30
N LEU A 25 -8.81 22.38 22.65
CA LEU A 25 -7.73 23.16 23.28
C LEU A 25 -8.19 24.52 23.83
N THR A 26 -9.30 25.03 23.31
CA THR A 26 -9.92 26.29 23.72
C THR A 26 -11.02 26.14 24.76
N ASP A 27 -11.39 24.91 25.14
CA ASP A 27 -12.42 24.69 26.16
C ASP A 27 -11.87 25.15 27.53
N PRO A 28 -12.67 25.88 28.34
CA PRO A 28 -12.23 26.33 29.67
C PRO A 28 -11.82 25.22 30.64
N GLY A 29 -12.25 23.98 30.38
CA GLY A 29 -11.95 22.79 31.16
C GLY A 29 -11.08 21.78 30.42
N TYR A 30 -10.23 22.21 29.49
CA TYR A 30 -9.27 21.33 28.83
C TYR A 30 -8.26 20.74 29.83
N GLU A 31 -8.18 19.42 29.90
CA GLU A 31 -7.37 18.67 30.88
C GLU A 31 -6.14 18.00 30.26
N ALA A 32 -5.95 18.11 28.95
CA ALA A 32 -4.83 17.52 28.21
C ALA A 32 -4.72 16.00 28.40
N LEU A 33 -5.85 15.30 28.32
CA LEU A 33 -5.92 13.85 28.53
C LEU A 33 -5.11 13.06 27.49
N GLY A 34 -4.54 11.95 27.94
CA GLY A 34 -4.04 10.89 27.05
C GLY A 34 -5.17 10.07 26.44
N GLU A 35 -4.82 9.24 25.45
CA GLU A 35 -5.79 8.40 24.71
C GLU A 35 -6.63 7.51 25.65
N ALA A 36 -5.98 6.83 26.61
CA ALA A 36 -6.64 5.92 27.53
C ALA A 36 -7.61 6.63 28.49
N ASP A 37 -7.27 7.84 28.94
CA ASP A 37 -8.13 8.62 29.84
C ASP A 37 -9.37 9.16 29.12
N LEU A 38 -9.20 9.68 27.90
CA LEU A 38 -10.31 10.15 27.09
C LEU A 38 -11.24 8.98 26.68
N ALA A 39 -10.67 7.83 26.32
CA ALA A 39 -11.43 6.60 26.09
C ALA A 39 -12.23 6.17 27.32
N ALA A 40 -11.61 6.16 28.50
CA ALA A 40 -12.28 5.80 29.76
C ALA A 40 -13.46 6.74 30.09
N ARG A 41 -13.37 8.04 29.75
CA ARG A 41 -14.51 8.96 29.87
C ARG A 41 -15.67 8.58 28.98
N ALA A 42 -15.41 8.24 27.71
CA ALA A 42 -16.46 7.80 26.80
C ALA A 42 -17.09 6.48 27.27
N VAL A 43 -16.30 5.52 27.76
CA VAL A 43 -16.84 4.26 28.33
C VAL A 43 -17.66 4.52 29.59
N THR A 44 -17.20 5.38 30.49
CA THR A 44 -17.94 5.78 31.69
C THR A 44 -19.29 6.42 31.32
N ALA A 45 -19.31 7.27 30.29
CA ALA A 45 -20.55 7.85 29.77
C ALA A 45 -21.49 6.77 29.20
N ALA A 46 -20.96 5.77 28.50
CA ALA A 46 -21.76 4.66 27.96
C ALA A 46 -22.34 3.77 29.08
N PHE A 47 -21.58 3.53 30.15
CA PHE A 47 -22.07 2.81 31.33
C PHE A 47 -23.18 3.60 32.01
N ALA A 48 -23.01 4.92 32.18
CA ALA A 48 -24.04 5.79 32.75
C ALA A 48 -25.31 5.82 31.87
N ASP A 49 -25.18 5.87 30.55
CA ASP A 49 -26.32 5.86 29.61
C ASP A 49 -27.13 4.55 29.69
N SER A 50 -26.51 3.43 30.05
CA SER A 50 -27.23 2.17 30.28
C SER A 50 -28.26 2.26 31.41
N GLY A 51 -28.09 3.19 32.35
CA GLY A 51 -28.99 3.40 33.48
C GLY A 51 -28.89 2.33 34.57
N SER A 52 -27.87 1.47 34.54
CA SER A 52 -27.61 0.43 35.55
C SER A 52 -26.11 0.15 35.69
N ASP A 53 -25.71 -0.59 36.73
CA ASP A 53 -24.31 -1.02 36.88
C ASP A 53 -24.03 -2.24 35.99
N VAL A 54 -23.33 -2.00 34.88
CA VAL A 54 -22.99 -3.03 33.89
C VAL A 54 -21.55 -3.52 33.99
N ALA A 55 -20.70 -2.89 34.82
CA ALA A 55 -19.26 -3.14 34.83
C ALA A 55 -18.93 -4.61 35.11
N GLY A 56 -19.62 -5.22 36.08
CA GLY A 56 -19.43 -6.63 36.44
C GLY A 56 -19.88 -7.64 35.38
N SER A 57 -20.59 -7.19 34.33
CA SER A 57 -21.06 -8.05 33.22
C SER A 57 -20.23 -7.90 31.95
N ILE A 58 -19.23 -7.01 31.93
CA ILE A 58 -18.35 -6.83 30.77
C ILE A 58 -17.20 -7.83 30.83
N ASP A 59 -17.29 -8.87 30.00
CA ASP A 59 -16.22 -9.88 29.88
C ASP A 59 -15.26 -9.61 28.71
N THR A 60 -15.64 -8.74 27.78
CA THR A 60 -14.84 -8.40 26.60
C THR A 60 -14.70 -6.88 26.41
N ILE A 61 -13.46 -6.41 26.19
CA ILE A 61 -13.16 -5.01 25.84
C ILE A 61 -12.43 -4.99 24.49
N ALA A 62 -12.93 -4.20 23.54
CA ALA A 62 -12.32 -3.99 22.24
C ALA A 62 -11.93 -2.52 22.00
N ALA A 63 -10.67 -2.29 21.62
CA ALA A 63 -10.16 -0.96 21.28
C ALA A 63 -10.03 -0.78 19.76
N ILE A 64 -10.58 0.32 19.25
CA ILE A 64 -10.32 0.82 17.89
C ILE A 64 -8.94 1.47 17.90
N ARG A 65 -8.13 1.12 16.89
CA ARG A 65 -6.74 1.57 16.76
C ARG A 65 -6.68 3.08 16.44
N SER A 66 -5.97 3.88 17.24
CA SER A 66 -5.71 5.29 16.94
C SER A 66 -4.67 5.45 15.81
N PHE A 67 -4.52 6.66 15.26
CA PHE A 67 -3.54 6.91 14.20
C PHE A 67 -2.08 6.72 14.66
N GLU A 68 -1.79 6.97 15.94
CA GLU A 68 -0.44 6.80 16.52
C GLU A 68 0.02 5.33 16.53
N ILE A 69 -0.89 4.38 16.33
CA ILE A 69 -0.60 2.93 16.29
C ILE A 69 -1.16 2.24 15.04
N SER A 70 -1.50 3.00 13.99
CA SER A 70 -2.17 2.47 12.79
C SER A 70 -1.25 1.95 11.68
N SER A 71 0.07 2.08 11.83
CA SER A 71 1.05 1.64 10.84
C SER A 71 2.40 1.37 11.51
N PRO A 72 3.26 0.50 10.93
CA PRO A 72 4.66 0.39 11.36
C PRO A 72 5.44 1.72 11.31
N LEU A 73 4.96 2.69 10.52
CA LEU A 73 5.54 4.03 10.40
C LEU A 73 4.93 5.06 11.36
N SER A 74 3.85 4.71 12.08
CA SER A 74 3.25 5.61 13.07
C SER A 74 4.14 5.72 14.31
N SER A 75 4.06 6.86 14.99
CA SER A 75 4.72 7.09 16.27
C SER A 75 3.74 7.66 17.28
N SER A 76 3.95 7.33 18.55
CA SER A 76 3.26 7.93 19.70
C SER A 76 4.30 8.70 20.52
N PRO A 77 4.54 9.98 20.19
CA PRO A 77 5.67 10.74 20.74
C PRO A 77 5.54 11.08 22.23
N LEU A 78 4.33 10.98 22.79
CA LEU A 78 4.08 11.15 24.24
C LEU A 78 3.92 9.81 24.96
N GLY A 79 4.15 8.69 24.30
CA GLY A 79 3.95 7.35 24.86
C GLY A 79 2.47 6.92 24.88
N ARG A 80 2.25 5.64 25.15
CA ARG A 80 0.93 5.00 25.22
C ARG A 80 0.99 3.73 26.07
N PRO A 81 -0.15 3.21 26.57
CA PRO A 81 -0.18 1.88 27.13
C PRO A 81 0.25 0.80 26.12
N ASP A 82 0.95 -0.22 26.62
CA ASP A 82 1.28 -1.44 25.87
C ASP A 82 0.04 -2.30 25.58
N ASN A 83 -0.99 -2.21 26.43
CA ASN A 83 -2.28 -2.87 26.31
C ASN A 83 -3.44 -1.88 26.53
N MET A 84 -3.85 -1.19 25.47
CA MET A 84 -4.89 -0.14 25.50
C MET A 84 -6.26 -0.63 26.05
N PRO A 85 -6.84 -1.77 25.60
CA PRO A 85 -8.10 -2.27 26.17
C PRO A 85 -8.07 -2.43 27.69
N ARG A 86 -6.99 -3.01 28.23
CA ARG A 86 -6.84 -3.23 29.68
C ARG A 86 -6.52 -1.94 30.43
N ALA A 87 -5.76 -1.03 29.82
CA ALA A 87 -5.50 0.29 30.40
C ALA A 87 -6.80 1.07 30.66
N VAL A 88 -7.75 0.99 29.71
CA VAL A 88 -9.10 1.55 29.86
C VAL A 88 -9.91 0.75 30.86
N GLY A 89 -9.86 -0.59 30.82
CA GLY A 89 -10.48 -1.47 31.81
C GLY A 89 -10.12 -1.10 33.25
N ASN A 90 -8.84 -0.90 33.54
CA ASN A 90 -8.35 -0.49 34.86
C ASN A 90 -8.97 0.85 35.33
N ARG A 91 -9.12 1.81 34.42
CA ARG A 91 -9.67 3.14 34.72
C ARG A 91 -11.17 3.10 35.05
N ILE A 92 -11.90 2.15 34.47
CA ILE A 92 -13.35 1.96 34.67
C ILE A 92 -13.68 0.84 35.65
N GLY A 93 -12.68 0.22 36.29
CA GLY A 93 -12.88 -0.87 37.25
C GLY A 93 -13.33 -2.20 36.64
N VAL A 94 -12.99 -2.48 35.38
CA VAL A 94 -13.33 -3.72 34.67
C VAL A 94 -12.06 -4.50 34.33
N ASP A 95 -12.01 -5.76 34.76
CA ASP A 95 -10.99 -6.73 34.33
C ASP A 95 -11.60 -7.71 33.33
N PRO A 96 -11.43 -7.49 32.00
CA PRO A 96 -12.07 -8.33 31.01
C PRO A 96 -11.35 -9.67 30.89
N ARG A 97 -12.12 -10.72 30.63
CA ARG A 97 -11.59 -12.01 30.19
C ARG A 97 -10.90 -11.88 28.84
N ARG A 98 -11.44 -11.08 27.91
CA ARG A 98 -10.89 -10.87 26.58
C ARG A 98 -10.66 -9.38 26.29
N ALA A 99 -9.43 -9.03 25.96
CA ALA A 99 -9.02 -7.73 25.47
C ALA A 99 -8.61 -7.85 23.98
N VAL A 100 -9.15 -7.00 23.13
CA VAL A 100 -8.94 -7.03 21.68
C VAL A 100 -8.46 -5.66 21.19
N GLN A 101 -7.39 -5.65 20.39
CA GLN A 101 -6.97 -4.47 19.62
C GLN A 101 -7.29 -4.67 18.15
N ALA A 102 -8.16 -3.82 17.61
CA ALA A 102 -8.68 -3.97 16.26
C ALA A 102 -7.67 -3.54 15.17
N VAL A 103 -8.02 -3.83 13.91
CA VAL A 103 -7.27 -3.38 12.73
C VAL A 103 -7.51 -1.90 12.42
N THR A 104 -6.62 -1.29 11.62
CA THR A 104 -6.77 0.08 11.12
C THR A 104 -7.89 0.22 10.09
N GLY A 105 -8.64 1.30 10.16
CA GLY A 105 -9.62 1.74 9.17
C GLY A 105 -10.92 2.25 9.79
N GLY A 106 -11.56 3.24 9.17
CA GLY A 106 -12.81 3.84 9.65
C GLY A 106 -14.04 2.93 9.60
N GLN A 107 -13.95 1.77 8.93
CA GLN A 107 -14.98 0.73 8.96
C GLN A 107 -14.96 -0.07 10.28
N THR A 108 -13.83 -0.06 10.99
CA THR A 108 -13.56 -0.95 12.12
C THR A 108 -14.58 -0.86 13.26
N PRO A 109 -15.10 0.33 13.66
CA PRO A 109 -16.13 0.41 14.70
C PRO A 109 -17.37 -0.45 14.43
N GLN A 110 -17.91 -0.40 13.20
CA GLN A 110 -19.09 -1.16 12.82
C GLN A 110 -18.79 -2.66 12.72
N THR A 111 -17.64 -3.04 12.16
CA THR A 111 -17.25 -4.46 12.10
C THR A 111 -17.00 -5.05 13.48
N MET A 112 -16.40 -4.28 14.39
CA MET A 112 -16.12 -4.74 15.75
C MET A 112 -17.41 -4.91 16.56
N LEU A 113 -18.36 -3.97 16.45
CA LEU A 113 -19.67 -4.13 17.07
C LEU A 113 -20.41 -5.36 16.53
N THR A 114 -20.30 -5.62 15.22
CA THR A 114 -20.87 -6.83 14.58
C THR A 114 -20.22 -8.11 15.12
N GLU A 115 -18.89 -8.15 15.24
CA GLU A 115 -18.16 -9.30 15.82
C GLU A 115 -18.57 -9.55 17.28
N LEU A 116 -18.64 -8.51 18.10
CA LEU A 116 -19.05 -8.63 19.50
C LEU A 116 -20.51 -9.10 19.64
N ALA A 117 -21.41 -8.58 18.80
CA ALA A 117 -22.80 -9.02 18.76
C ALA A 117 -22.91 -10.49 18.34
N ALA A 118 -22.13 -10.95 17.36
CA ALA A 118 -22.08 -12.34 16.95
C ALA A 118 -21.57 -13.26 18.06
N ALA A 119 -20.51 -12.85 18.79
CA ALA A 119 -19.99 -13.61 19.92
C ALA A 119 -21.02 -13.73 21.06
N ILE A 120 -21.78 -12.67 21.32
CA ILE A 120 -22.88 -12.68 22.30
C ILE A 120 -24.00 -13.63 21.86
N ALA A 121 -24.42 -13.55 20.59
CA ALA A 121 -25.43 -14.44 20.03
C ALA A 121 -25.03 -15.92 20.10
N ALA A 122 -23.73 -16.21 19.93
CA ALA A 122 -23.16 -17.54 20.06
C ALA A 122 -23.00 -18.02 21.52
N GLY A 123 -23.15 -17.13 22.50
CA GLY A 123 -22.94 -17.43 23.93
C GLY A 123 -21.47 -17.40 24.37
N ASP A 124 -20.57 -16.88 23.54
CA ASP A 124 -19.14 -16.76 23.83
C ASP A 124 -18.82 -15.53 24.72
N SER A 125 -19.77 -14.61 24.87
CA SER A 125 -19.71 -13.40 25.70
C SER A 125 -21.13 -13.05 26.20
N GLU A 126 -21.24 -12.46 27.39
CA GLU A 126 -22.49 -11.95 27.95
C GLU A 126 -22.57 -10.42 27.85
N GLY A 127 -21.42 -9.74 27.89
CA GLY A 127 -21.33 -8.30 27.77
C GLY A 127 -19.97 -7.83 27.26
N ALA A 128 -19.99 -6.86 26.34
CA ALA A 128 -18.81 -6.30 25.75
C ALA A 128 -18.91 -4.78 25.60
N VAL A 129 -17.75 -4.12 25.60
CA VAL A 129 -17.62 -2.71 25.22
C VAL A 129 -16.60 -2.56 24.11
N VAL A 130 -16.99 -1.81 23.07
CA VAL A 130 -16.06 -1.32 22.05
C VAL A 130 -15.87 0.18 22.27
N PHE A 131 -14.63 0.64 22.21
CA PHE A 131 -14.29 2.06 22.33
C PHE A 131 -13.19 2.46 21.35
N GLY A 132 -13.08 3.75 21.09
CA GLY A 132 -11.89 4.34 20.48
C GLY A 132 -11.71 5.78 20.92
N ALA A 133 -10.48 6.27 20.82
CA ALA A 133 -10.10 7.63 21.12
C ALA A 133 -9.01 8.11 20.17
N GLU A 134 -9.04 9.40 19.86
CA GLU A 134 -7.99 10.10 19.13
C GLU A 134 -7.69 11.40 19.88
N VAL A 135 -6.42 11.71 20.10
CA VAL A 135 -5.95 12.86 20.92
C VAL A 135 -4.91 13.69 20.18
N MET A 136 -4.98 13.70 18.86
CA MET A 136 -4.00 14.33 17.96
C MET A 136 -3.83 15.84 18.23
N SER A 137 -4.90 16.53 18.64
CA SER A 137 -4.81 17.96 19.01
C SER A 137 -4.00 18.16 20.28
N THR A 138 -4.23 17.36 21.31
CA THR A 138 -3.45 17.35 22.56
C THR A 138 -1.99 17.01 22.27
N VAL A 139 -1.73 15.93 21.53
CA VAL A 139 -0.37 15.50 21.19
C VAL A 139 0.39 16.59 20.46
N ARG A 140 -0.18 17.15 19.38
CA ARG A 140 0.48 18.22 18.60
C ARG A 140 0.72 19.47 19.45
N HIS A 141 -0.23 19.85 20.29
CA HIS A 141 -0.08 20.99 21.18
C HIS A 141 1.07 20.79 22.19
N LEU A 142 1.08 19.65 22.90
CA LEU A 142 2.08 19.35 23.92
C LEU A 142 3.48 19.13 23.32
N MET A 143 3.57 18.54 22.13
CA MET A 143 4.86 18.39 21.43
C MET A 143 5.48 19.73 21.01
N SER A 144 4.69 20.80 20.93
CA SER A 144 5.21 22.16 20.73
C SER A 144 5.74 22.83 22.01
N GLN A 145 5.44 22.25 23.18
CA GLN A 145 5.92 22.74 24.47
C GLN A 145 7.34 22.23 24.80
N PRO A 146 8.05 22.88 25.74
CA PRO A 146 9.32 22.39 26.26
C PRO A 146 9.23 20.96 26.80
N GLU A 147 10.30 20.18 26.67
CA GLU A 147 10.32 18.74 27.02
C GLU A 147 9.92 18.46 28.48
N ASN A 148 10.29 19.33 29.41
CA ASN A 148 9.92 19.21 30.83
C ASN A 148 8.44 19.47 31.14
N GLN A 149 7.64 19.88 30.15
CA GLN A 149 6.20 20.09 30.26
C GLN A 149 5.40 19.01 29.49
N ARG A 150 6.08 18.06 28.86
CA ARG A 150 5.43 16.98 28.11
C ARG A 150 5.09 15.84 29.07
N PRO A 151 3.82 15.43 29.17
CA PRO A 151 3.48 14.23 29.92
C PRO A 151 4.01 12.99 29.20
N ASN A 152 4.15 11.90 29.95
CA ASN A 152 4.39 10.57 29.41
C ASN A 152 3.15 9.71 29.68
N PHE A 153 2.46 9.34 28.62
CA PHE A 153 1.29 8.46 28.65
C PHE A 153 1.66 6.97 28.47
N ALA A 154 2.96 6.63 28.50
CA ALA A 154 3.39 5.23 28.47
C ALA A 154 3.03 4.50 29.77
N GLU A 155 2.44 3.32 29.62
CA GLU A 155 2.05 2.44 30.73
C GLU A 155 2.40 1.00 30.39
N GLU A 156 2.98 0.27 31.35
CA GLU A 156 3.16 -1.18 31.30
C GLU A 156 1.98 -1.85 32.02
N VAL A 157 0.99 -2.30 31.25
CA VAL A 157 -0.24 -2.91 31.77
C VAL A 157 -0.17 -4.44 31.68
N GLY A 158 0.44 -4.98 30.63
CA GLY A 158 0.56 -6.43 30.41
C GLY A 158 -0.80 -7.15 30.23
N GLY A 159 -0.86 -8.44 30.57
CA GLY A 159 -2.07 -9.27 30.48
C GLY A 159 -2.41 -9.78 29.09
N GLN A 160 -3.54 -10.48 28.96
CA GLN A 160 -4.00 -11.00 27.66
C GLN A 160 -4.34 -9.83 26.72
N LEU A 161 -3.87 -9.92 25.47
CA LEU A 161 -4.22 -9.03 24.38
C LEU A 161 -4.29 -9.82 23.07
N ASP A 162 -5.42 -9.68 22.37
CA ASP A 162 -5.63 -10.18 21.03
C ASP A 162 -5.42 -9.00 20.05
N ASP A 163 -4.18 -8.78 19.63
CA ASP A 163 -3.83 -7.74 18.65
C ASP A 163 -3.97 -8.30 17.22
N ARG A 164 -4.92 -7.73 16.45
CA ARG A 164 -5.23 -8.14 15.07
C ARG A 164 -4.30 -7.57 14.00
N GLY A 165 -3.24 -6.87 14.42
CA GLY A 165 -2.29 -6.18 13.55
C GLY A 165 -2.91 -4.96 12.86
N PHE A 166 -2.23 -4.46 11.83
CA PHE A 166 -2.63 -3.21 11.17
C PHE A 166 -3.74 -3.38 10.13
N GLY A 167 -3.87 -4.57 9.50
CA GLY A 167 -4.87 -4.80 8.45
C GLY A 167 -4.70 -3.90 7.21
N LEU A 168 -3.45 -3.61 6.82
CA LEU A 168 -3.07 -2.74 5.69
C LEU A 168 -2.90 -3.49 4.36
N LYS A 169 -3.06 -4.82 4.35
CA LYS A 169 -2.90 -5.64 3.15
C LYS A 169 -3.87 -5.16 2.05
N GLY A 170 -3.33 -4.88 0.86
CA GLY A 170 -4.12 -4.48 -0.31
C GLY A 170 -4.60 -3.02 -0.33
N ILE A 171 -4.24 -2.21 0.67
CA ILE A 171 -4.62 -0.79 0.72
C ILE A 171 -3.66 0.09 -0.08
N ILE A 172 -2.36 -0.18 -0.03
CA ILE A 172 -1.31 0.57 -0.73
C ILE A 172 -0.29 -0.40 -1.34
N SER A 173 0.10 -0.15 -2.59
CA SER A 173 1.15 -0.88 -3.32
C SER A 173 2.50 -0.15 -3.28
N VAL A 174 3.58 -0.89 -3.58
CA VAL A 174 4.92 -0.30 -3.73
C VAL A 174 4.96 0.74 -4.86
N ALA A 175 4.21 0.51 -5.94
CA ALA A 175 4.11 1.46 -7.04
C ALA A 175 3.48 2.79 -6.57
N GLU A 176 2.38 2.75 -5.81
CA GLU A 176 1.76 3.96 -5.25
C GLU A 176 2.71 4.71 -4.32
N MET A 177 3.38 4.01 -3.39
CA MET A 177 4.35 4.62 -2.48
C MET A 177 5.52 5.29 -3.22
N ARG A 178 6.06 4.64 -4.26
CA ARG A 178 7.16 5.16 -5.08
C ARG A 178 6.81 6.50 -5.75
N HIS A 179 5.54 6.74 -6.03
CA HIS A 179 5.04 7.96 -6.68
C HIS A 179 4.40 8.95 -5.70
N GLY A 180 4.63 8.80 -4.39
CA GLY A 180 4.17 9.75 -3.38
C GLY A 180 2.72 9.55 -2.91
N LEU A 181 2.08 8.43 -3.27
CA LEU A 181 0.72 8.08 -2.82
C LEU A 181 0.72 7.27 -1.51
N ALA A 182 1.54 7.69 -0.54
CA ALA A 182 1.57 7.08 0.79
C ALA A 182 0.46 7.60 1.72
N SER A 183 -0.01 8.83 1.49
CA SER A 183 -1.13 9.42 2.23
C SER A 183 -2.45 9.22 1.49
N VAL A 184 -3.56 9.23 2.23
CA VAL A 184 -4.89 8.99 1.66
C VAL A 184 -5.43 10.17 0.85
N LEU A 185 -5.05 11.41 1.20
CA LEU A 185 -5.59 12.62 0.57
C LEU A 185 -5.38 12.67 -0.96
N PRO A 186 -4.14 12.48 -1.48
CA PRO A 186 -3.92 12.41 -2.93
C PRO A 186 -4.65 11.25 -3.61
N GLN A 187 -4.83 10.13 -2.92
CA GLN A 187 -5.52 8.96 -3.47
C GLN A 187 -7.03 9.23 -3.61
N TYR A 188 -7.67 9.82 -2.60
CA TYR A 188 -9.07 10.26 -2.73
C TYR A 188 -9.25 11.31 -3.81
N ALA A 189 -8.28 12.21 -3.99
CA ALA A 189 -8.33 13.22 -5.03
C ALA A 189 -8.27 12.61 -6.44
N LEU A 190 -7.47 11.56 -6.63
CA LEU A 190 -7.46 10.75 -7.85
C LEU A 190 -8.84 10.10 -8.10
N LEU A 191 -9.47 9.51 -7.09
CA LEU A 191 -10.79 8.90 -7.27
C LEU A 191 -11.87 9.96 -7.55
N GLU A 192 -11.79 11.11 -6.88
CA GLU A 192 -12.72 12.24 -7.07
C GLU A 192 -12.65 12.80 -8.49
N ASN A 193 -11.44 13.00 -9.04
CA ASN A 193 -11.29 13.43 -10.44
C ASN A 193 -11.76 12.35 -11.44
N ALA A 194 -11.61 11.07 -11.11
CA ALA A 194 -12.17 9.99 -11.92
C ALA A 194 -13.70 10.01 -11.91
N ARG A 195 -14.32 10.26 -10.74
CA ARG A 195 -15.78 10.41 -10.63
C ARG A 195 -16.26 11.66 -11.36
N ARG A 196 -15.55 12.77 -11.28
CA ARG A 196 -15.85 13.97 -12.05
C ARG A 196 -15.93 13.67 -13.55
N HIS A 197 -14.91 13.03 -14.10
CA HIS A 197 -14.93 12.57 -15.49
C HIS A 197 -16.16 11.69 -15.80
N ALA A 198 -16.42 10.68 -14.97
CA ALA A 198 -17.56 9.77 -15.16
C ALA A 198 -18.94 10.46 -15.05
N SER A 199 -19.04 11.56 -14.32
CA SER A 199 -20.28 12.34 -14.19
C SER A 199 -20.59 13.19 -15.43
N GLY A 200 -19.59 13.41 -16.30
CA GLY A 200 -19.69 14.30 -17.46
C GLY A 200 -19.77 15.79 -17.09
N LEU A 201 -19.62 16.14 -15.81
CA LEU A 201 -19.58 17.53 -15.35
C LEU A 201 -18.20 18.13 -15.60
N GLY A 202 -18.23 19.38 -16.08
CA GLY A 202 -17.06 20.25 -16.07
C GLY A 202 -16.56 20.55 -14.65
N ARG A 203 -15.40 21.19 -14.57
CA ARG A 203 -14.68 21.42 -13.31
C ARG A 203 -15.49 22.20 -12.27
N ASP A 204 -15.91 23.42 -12.60
CA ASP A 204 -16.59 24.30 -11.64
C ASP A 204 -17.96 23.77 -11.22
N PRO A 205 -18.82 23.24 -12.13
CA PRO A 205 -20.05 22.58 -11.73
C PRO A 205 -19.82 21.40 -10.78
N TYR A 206 -18.82 20.56 -11.03
CA TYR A 206 -18.53 19.44 -10.13
C TYR A 206 -18.07 19.92 -8.75
N ILE A 207 -17.21 20.94 -8.70
CA ILE A 207 -16.77 21.55 -7.44
C ILE A 207 -17.97 22.07 -6.65
N ALA A 208 -18.94 22.75 -7.30
CA ALA A 208 -20.15 23.23 -6.64
C ALA A 208 -20.93 22.08 -5.97
N THR A 209 -21.07 20.92 -6.63
CA THR A 209 -21.76 19.75 -6.05
C THR A 209 -21.10 19.25 -4.76
N MET A 210 -19.77 19.35 -4.63
CA MET A 210 -19.06 18.98 -3.40
C MET A 210 -19.41 19.93 -2.24
N GLY A 211 -19.58 21.23 -2.53
CA GLY A 211 -20.00 22.23 -1.55
C GLY A 211 -21.46 22.01 -1.13
N GLU A 212 -22.35 21.79 -2.09
CA GLU A 212 -23.77 21.52 -1.86
C GLU A 212 -23.97 20.26 -1.00
N LEU A 213 -23.23 19.19 -1.28
CA LEU A 213 -23.26 17.95 -0.50
C LEU A 213 -22.94 18.21 0.99
N PHE A 214 -21.94 19.04 1.27
CA PHE A 214 -21.39 19.20 2.63
C PHE A 214 -21.94 20.38 3.42
N ALA A 215 -22.63 21.33 2.80
CA ALA A 215 -23.25 22.44 3.54
C ALA A 215 -24.18 21.94 4.67
N PRO A 216 -25.12 20.98 4.43
CA PRO A 216 -25.97 20.44 5.49
C PRO A 216 -25.19 19.71 6.60
N PHE A 217 -24.06 19.06 6.26
CA PHE A 217 -23.21 18.40 7.25
C PHE A 217 -22.66 19.40 8.27
N THR A 218 -22.33 20.62 7.83
CA THR A 218 -21.81 21.66 8.71
C THR A 218 -22.83 22.15 9.72
N GLU A 219 -24.11 22.18 9.36
CA GLU A 219 -25.20 22.58 10.24
C GLU A 219 -25.40 21.56 11.36
N VAL A 220 -25.39 20.26 11.00
CA VAL A 220 -25.46 19.15 11.96
C VAL A 220 -24.24 19.19 12.89
N ALA A 221 -23.03 19.39 12.36
CA ALA A 221 -21.82 19.49 13.16
C ALA A 221 -21.85 20.70 14.10
N ALA A 222 -22.35 21.86 13.65
CA ALA A 222 -22.43 23.07 14.48
C ALA A 222 -23.35 22.90 15.69
N ALA A 223 -24.40 22.08 15.56
CA ALA A 223 -25.29 21.74 16.66
C ALA A 223 -24.77 20.61 17.58
N ASN A 224 -23.77 19.84 17.14
CA ASN A 224 -23.24 18.72 17.92
C ASN A 224 -22.20 19.20 18.97
N PRO A 225 -22.42 18.96 20.28
CA PRO A 225 -21.53 19.44 21.33
C PRO A 225 -20.12 18.86 21.27
N HIS A 226 -19.98 17.66 20.69
CA HIS A 226 -18.71 16.95 20.54
C HIS A 226 -17.89 17.39 19.33
N SER A 227 -18.42 18.25 18.47
CA SER A 227 -17.72 18.72 17.28
C SER A 227 -16.43 19.48 17.63
N ALA A 228 -15.34 19.10 16.98
CA ALA A 228 -14.06 19.79 17.09
C ALA A 228 -14.09 21.19 16.46
N ALA A 229 -14.98 21.43 15.48
CA ALA A 229 -15.11 22.71 14.80
C ALA A 229 -16.58 23.03 14.45
N PRO A 230 -17.38 23.51 15.42
CA PRO A 230 -18.81 23.75 15.24
C PRO A 230 -19.07 25.07 14.50
N THR A 231 -18.79 25.12 13.20
CA THR A 231 -19.06 26.29 12.35
C THR A 231 -19.85 25.86 11.13
N ALA A 232 -21.10 26.31 11.05
CA ALA A 232 -21.92 26.16 9.85
C ALA A 232 -21.36 27.01 8.71
N ARG A 233 -21.41 26.48 7.48
CA ARG A 233 -20.86 27.11 6.27
C ARG A 233 -21.81 26.92 5.10
N THR A 234 -21.82 27.88 4.18
CA THR A 234 -22.56 27.73 2.92
C THR A 234 -21.83 26.84 1.93
N ALA A 235 -22.54 26.32 0.93
CA ALA A 235 -21.94 25.53 -0.14
C ALA A 235 -20.79 26.26 -0.84
N ASP A 236 -21.00 27.54 -1.17
CA ASP A 236 -19.99 28.38 -1.81
C ASP A 236 -18.75 28.60 -0.92
N GLU A 237 -18.94 28.84 0.38
CA GLU A 237 -17.81 29.02 1.31
C GLU A 237 -16.91 27.78 1.41
N LEU A 238 -17.50 26.59 1.32
CA LEU A 238 -16.76 25.33 1.42
C LEU A 238 -15.79 25.13 0.27
N VAL A 239 -16.11 25.62 -0.93
CA VAL A 239 -15.35 25.36 -2.15
C VAL A 239 -14.63 26.58 -2.71
N THR A 240 -14.97 27.78 -2.24
CA THR A 240 -14.25 29.01 -2.58
C THR A 240 -12.84 28.97 -2.02
N VAL A 241 -11.86 29.10 -2.90
CA VAL A 241 -10.44 29.13 -2.53
C VAL A 241 -10.09 30.47 -1.89
N THR A 242 -9.65 30.43 -0.65
CA THR A 242 -9.12 31.58 0.11
C THR A 242 -7.80 31.18 0.79
N PRO A 243 -7.04 32.11 1.40
CA PRO A 243 -5.87 31.74 2.21
C PRO A 243 -6.21 30.72 3.33
N GLU A 244 -7.38 30.86 3.94
CA GLU A 244 -7.88 29.98 5.01
C GLU A 244 -8.48 28.67 4.48
N ASN A 245 -9.02 28.69 3.26
CA ASN A 245 -9.61 27.55 2.56
C ASN A 245 -8.84 27.17 1.29
N ARG A 246 -7.51 27.12 1.40
CA ARG A 246 -6.64 26.80 0.28
C ARG A 246 -6.89 25.38 -0.27
N ILE A 247 -6.48 25.15 -1.52
CA ILE A 247 -6.37 23.80 -2.08
C ILE A 247 -5.32 23.00 -1.30
N VAL A 248 -5.69 21.78 -0.91
CA VAL A 248 -4.80 20.84 -0.21
C VAL A 248 -4.35 19.69 -1.12
N SER A 249 -5.22 19.27 -2.04
CA SER A 249 -4.94 18.34 -3.14
C SER A 249 -6.08 18.51 -4.12
N ASP A 250 -5.81 18.93 -5.36
CA ASP A 250 -6.85 19.18 -6.36
C ASP A 250 -7.74 17.93 -6.56
N PRO A 251 -9.08 18.03 -6.46
CA PRO A 251 -9.90 19.26 -6.47
C PRO A 251 -10.28 19.81 -5.08
N PHE A 252 -9.71 19.29 -4.01
CA PHE A 252 -10.14 19.58 -2.64
C PHE A 252 -9.56 20.87 -2.06
N THR A 253 -10.45 21.72 -1.56
CA THR A 253 -10.15 22.77 -0.59
C THR A 253 -9.99 22.18 0.81
N ARG A 254 -9.41 22.95 1.74
CA ARG A 254 -9.19 22.51 3.12
C ARG A 254 -10.48 22.19 3.88
N TYR A 255 -11.59 22.88 3.61
CA TYR A 255 -12.82 22.75 4.39
C TYR A 255 -13.63 21.49 4.06
N ILE A 256 -13.42 20.87 2.90
CA ILE A 256 -14.17 19.66 2.48
C ILE A 256 -13.38 18.35 2.69
N VAL A 257 -12.28 18.41 3.44
CA VAL A 257 -11.48 17.21 3.78
C VAL A 257 -11.50 16.98 5.28
N ALA A 258 -11.38 15.71 5.68
CA ALA A 258 -11.39 15.32 7.09
C ALA A 258 -10.39 16.11 7.94
N ARG A 259 -10.84 16.48 9.15
CA ARG A 259 -10.03 17.19 10.15
C ARG A 259 -9.50 16.22 11.20
N ASP A 260 -8.25 15.79 11.06
CA ASP A 260 -7.60 14.84 11.96
C ASP A 260 -7.20 15.43 13.33
N GLN A 261 -7.07 16.76 13.42
CA GLN A 261 -6.70 17.48 14.64
C GLN A 261 -7.90 17.58 15.60
N VAL A 262 -8.15 16.51 16.35
CA VAL A 262 -9.25 16.41 17.32
C VAL A 262 -8.78 15.75 18.62
N ASN A 263 -9.54 15.98 19.70
CA ASN A 263 -9.54 15.10 20.87
C ASN A 263 -10.98 14.59 21.06
N GLN A 264 -11.25 13.37 20.61
CA GLN A 264 -12.60 12.79 20.62
C GLN A 264 -12.52 11.28 20.91
N ALA A 265 -13.48 10.79 21.68
CA ALA A 265 -13.66 9.38 21.98
C ALA A 265 -15.13 8.99 21.99
N ALA A 266 -15.39 7.73 21.65
CA ALA A 266 -16.71 7.13 21.72
C ALA A 266 -16.63 5.71 22.26
N ALA A 267 -17.72 5.23 22.83
CA ALA A 267 -17.88 3.87 23.32
C ALA A 267 -19.31 3.37 23.14
N VAL A 268 -19.45 2.07 22.90
CA VAL A 268 -20.74 1.37 22.79
C VAL A 268 -20.67 0.10 23.63
N VAL A 269 -21.68 -0.09 24.47
CA VAL A 269 -21.89 -1.28 25.29
C VAL A 269 -22.95 -2.16 24.65
N VAL A 270 -22.60 -3.41 24.39
CA VAL A 270 -23.49 -4.44 23.85
C VAL A 270 -23.56 -5.61 24.84
N MET A 271 -24.76 -6.10 25.10
CA MET A 271 -25.01 -7.19 26.05
C MET A 271 -25.98 -8.20 25.46
N SER A 272 -25.97 -9.42 25.99
CA SER A 272 -27.08 -10.34 25.75
C SER A 272 -28.35 -9.79 26.41
N VAL A 273 -29.53 -10.09 25.86
CA VAL A 273 -30.82 -9.78 26.52
C VAL A 273 -30.86 -10.33 27.94
N ARG A 274 -30.33 -11.54 28.16
CA ARG A 274 -30.20 -12.15 29.50
C ARG A 274 -29.41 -11.27 30.46
N ALA A 275 -28.23 -10.82 30.05
CA ALA A 275 -27.34 -10.03 30.89
C ALA A 275 -27.92 -8.63 31.13
N ALA A 276 -28.55 -8.02 30.11
CA ALA A 276 -29.24 -6.75 30.25
C ALA A 276 -30.41 -6.82 31.26
N GLN A 277 -31.20 -7.90 31.21
CA GLN A 277 -32.26 -8.16 32.19
C GLN A 277 -31.72 -8.38 33.59
N ALA A 278 -30.65 -9.18 33.74
CA ALA A 278 -30.01 -9.45 35.02
C ALA A 278 -29.42 -8.19 35.66
N ALA A 279 -28.90 -7.27 34.85
CA ALA A 279 -28.40 -5.97 35.28
C ALA A 279 -29.52 -4.96 35.60
N GLY A 280 -30.79 -5.27 35.30
CA GLY A 280 -31.94 -4.39 35.57
C GLY A 280 -32.08 -3.23 34.59
N ILE A 281 -31.50 -3.34 33.39
CA ILE A 281 -31.56 -2.29 32.36
C ILE A 281 -32.98 -2.18 31.81
N ASP A 282 -33.51 -0.95 31.78
CA ASP A 282 -34.82 -0.65 31.19
C ASP A 282 -34.85 -1.08 29.71
N PRO A 283 -35.78 -1.97 29.28
CA PRO A 283 -35.92 -2.36 27.88
C PRO A 283 -36.12 -1.20 26.90
N ALA A 284 -36.60 -0.03 27.35
CA ALA A 284 -36.68 1.18 26.52
C ALA A 284 -35.30 1.69 26.05
N LYS A 285 -34.20 1.26 26.70
CA LYS A 285 -32.82 1.55 26.27
C LYS A 285 -32.31 0.58 25.21
N TRP A 286 -32.97 -0.55 24.98
CA TRP A 286 -32.41 -1.58 24.11
C TRP A 286 -32.54 -1.18 22.64
N VAL A 287 -31.43 -1.25 21.91
CA VAL A 287 -31.39 -1.09 20.45
C VAL A 287 -30.77 -2.33 19.84
N PHE A 288 -31.49 -2.95 18.92
CA PHE A 288 -31.10 -4.17 18.23
C PHE A 288 -30.32 -3.82 16.98
N LEU A 289 -29.27 -4.59 16.68
CA LEU A 289 -28.60 -4.58 15.39
C LEU A 289 -29.38 -5.51 14.45
N HIS A 290 -30.33 -4.94 13.70
CA HIS A 290 -31.23 -5.67 12.80
C HIS A 290 -30.53 -6.25 11.59
N GLY A 291 -29.56 -5.51 11.06
CA GLY A 291 -28.84 -5.87 9.85
C GLY A 291 -27.41 -5.35 9.90
N HIS A 292 -26.50 -6.11 9.29
CA HIS A 292 -25.10 -5.77 9.25
C HIS A 292 -24.43 -6.42 8.05
N SER A 293 -23.32 -5.84 7.60
CA SER A 293 -22.53 -6.37 6.50
C SER A 293 -21.10 -5.84 6.56
N SER A 294 -20.17 -6.56 5.95
CA SER A 294 -18.80 -6.09 5.73
C SER A 294 -18.27 -6.57 4.39
N THR A 295 -17.68 -5.66 3.62
CA THR A 295 -17.15 -5.96 2.28
C THR A 295 -15.83 -5.24 2.06
N VAL A 296 -15.01 -5.77 1.16
CA VAL A 296 -13.68 -5.27 0.81
C VAL A 296 -13.62 -5.03 -0.69
N GLU A 297 -13.03 -3.91 -1.07
CA GLU A 297 -12.84 -3.52 -2.45
C GLU A 297 -11.48 -4.01 -2.98
N ARG A 298 -11.35 -4.10 -4.30
CA ARG A 298 -10.06 -4.37 -4.94
C ARG A 298 -9.03 -3.27 -4.59
N PRO A 299 -7.71 -3.59 -4.62
CA PRO A 299 -6.66 -2.59 -4.60
C PRO A 299 -6.91 -1.54 -5.68
N VAL A 300 -6.65 -0.26 -5.39
CA VAL A 300 -7.07 0.89 -6.22
C VAL A 300 -6.68 0.70 -7.70
N LEU A 301 -5.41 0.39 -7.98
CA LEU A 301 -4.93 0.21 -9.35
C LEU A 301 -5.52 -1.00 -10.08
N ALA A 302 -6.09 -1.97 -9.37
CA ALA A 302 -6.69 -3.17 -9.95
C ALA A 302 -8.20 -3.04 -10.17
N ARG A 303 -8.84 -1.98 -9.67
CA ARG A 303 -10.28 -1.76 -9.83
C ARG A 303 -10.65 -1.64 -11.31
N PRO A 304 -11.81 -2.16 -11.75
CA PRO A 304 -12.30 -1.92 -13.11
C PRO A 304 -12.37 -0.41 -13.39
N GLU A 305 -13.05 0.31 -12.51
CA GLU A 305 -13.26 1.75 -12.56
C GLU A 305 -12.68 2.45 -11.33
N LEU A 306 -12.08 3.62 -11.52
CA LEU A 306 -11.58 4.45 -10.42
C LEU A 306 -12.64 5.42 -9.87
N SER A 307 -13.71 5.65 -10.63
CA SER A 307 -14.81 6.56 -10.29
C SER A 307 -15.82 5.97 -9.30
N SER A 308 -15.78 4.66 -9.06
CA SER A 308 -16.72 3.94 -8.19
C SER A 308 -16.05 2.83 -7.38
N ALA A 309 -16.70 2.45 -6.28
CA ALA A 309 -16.30 1.39 -5.37
C ALA A 309 -17.57 0.60 -4.96
N PRO A 310 -17.96 -0.44 -5.73
CA PRO A 310 -19.22 -1.17 -5.55
C PRO A 310 -19.33 -1.92 -4.21
N ALA A 311 -18.23 -2.15 -3.50
CA ALA A 311 -18.26 -2.77 -2.18
C ALA A 311 -19.13 -1.96 -1.17
N ALA A 312 -19.06 -0.63 -1.15
CA ALA A 312 -19.83 0.16 -0.18
C ALA A 312 -21.35 0.02 -0.36
N PRO A 313 -21.90 0.23 -1.58
CA PRO A 313 -23.31 -0.03 -1.86
C PRO A 313 -23.72 -1.48 -1.61
N ALA A 314 -22.86 -2.46 -1.92
CA ALA A 314 -23.14 -3.87 -1.66
C ALA A 314 -23.30 -4.14 -0.16
N ALA A 315 -22.45 -3.55 0.70
CA ALA A 315 -22.59 -3.67 2.15
C ALA A 315 -23.91 -3.07 2.65
N VAL A 316 -24.33 -1.92 2.14
CA VAL A 316 -25.60 -1.30 2.54
C VAL A 316 -26.79 -2.17 2.14
N ARG A 317 -26.85 -2.61 0.88
CA ARG A 317 -27.94 -3.46 0.38
C ARG A 317 -28.03 -4.78 1.17
N HIS A 318 -26.90 -5.39 1.45
CA HIS A 318 -26.85 -6.63 2.22
C HIS A 318 -27.29 -6.41 3.68
N ALA A 319 -26.87 -5.33 4.33
CA ALA A 319 -27.33 -5.01 5.68
C ALA A 319 -28.85 -4.78 5.74
N LEU A 320 -29.43 -4.07 4.76
CA LEU A 320 -30.89 -3.90 4.63
C LEU A 320 -31.60 -5.24 4.41
N GLN A 321 -31.03 -6.12 3.58
CA GLN A 321 -31.55 -7.47 3.36
C GLN A 321 -31.56 -8.31 4.64
N VAL A 322 -30.49 -8.27 5.45
CA VAL A 322 -30.42 -8.98 6.74
C VAL A 322 -31.50 -8.45 7.71
N ALA A 323 -31.69 -7.13 7.75
CA ALA A 323 -32.76 -6.50 8.53
C ALA A 323 -34.16 -6.88 8.00
N GLY A 324 -34.29 -7.16 6.71
CA GLY A 324 -35.57 -7.49 6.06
C GLY A 324 -36.42 -6.25 5.79
N ILE A 325 -35.76 -5.11 5.52
CA ILE A 325 -36.38 -3.82 5.23
C ILE A 325 -35.83 -3.22 3.93
N GLY A 326 -36.52 -2.22 3.39
CA GLY A 326 -36.05 -1.43 2.27
C GLY A 326 -35.32 -0.16 2.71
N LEU A 327 -34.71 0.55 1.75
CA LEU A 327 -34.09 1.85 2.01
C LEU A 327 -35.10 2.91 2.46
N ASP A 328 -36.35 2.81 2.02
CA ASP A 328 -37.43 3.75 2.38
C ASP A 328 -37.88 3.62 3.84
N ASP A 329 -37.56 2.50 4.50
CA ASP A 329 -37.88 2.27 5.92
C ASP A 329 -36.86 2.94 6.86
N ILE A 330 -35.72 3.42 6.33
CA ILE A 330 -34.69 4.13 7.10
C ILE A 330 -35.11 5.58 7.34
N SER A 331 -35.12 6.01 8.61
CA SER A 331 -35.43 7.39 9.00
C SER A 331 -34.23 8.18 9.53
N VAL A 332 -33.17 7.48 9.97
CA VAL A 332 -31.95 8.10 10.53
C VAL A 332 -30.75 7.59 9.76
N VAL A 333 -29.87 8.47 9.26
CA VAL A 333 -28.72 8.07 8.43
C VAL A 333 -27.44 8.73 8.90
N ASP A 334 -26.35 7.96 8.99
CA ASP A 334 -24.99 8.51 8.99
C ASP A 334 -24.10 7.78 7.97
N ILE A 335 -23.67 8.54 6.95
CA ILE A 335 -22.72 8.07 5.95
C ILE A 335 -21.34 8.66 6.25
N TYR A 336 -20.34 7.78 6.35
CA TYR A 336 -18.94 8.18 6.52
C TYR A 336 -18.46 9.12 5.41
N SER A 337 -17.90 10.28 5.79
CA SER A 337 -17.76 11.43 4.88
C SER A 337 -16.39 12.11 4.91
N CYS A 338 -15.29 11.34 4.96
CA CYS A 338 -13.93 11.93 4.98
C CYS A 338 -13.60 12.81 3.77
N PHE A 339 -14.21 12.50 2.64
CA PHE A 339 -14.15 13.19 1.35
C PHE A 339 -15.52 13.06 0.65
N PRO A 340 -15.89 13.98 -0.25
CA PRO A 340 -17.17 13.94 -0.98
C PRO A 340 -17.44 12.62 -1.70
N ILE A 341 -16.46 12.07 -2.45
CA ILE A 341 -16.62 10.79 -3.16
C ILE A 341 -16.98 9.62 -2.23
N ALA A 342 -16.56 9.64 -0.95
CA ALA A 342 -16.93 8.57 -0.03
C ALA A 342 -18.44 8.53 0.24
N VAL A 343 -19.10 9.70 0.22
CA VAL A 343 -20.56 9.81 0.34
C VAL A 343 -21.21 9.55 -1.00
N PHE A 344 -20.77 10.24 -2.07
CA PHE A 344 -21.35 10.08 -3.39
C PHE A 344 -21.34 8.63 -3.87
N ASN A 345 -20.26 7.88 -3.65
CA ASN A 345 -20.17 6.48 -4.03
C ASN A 345 -21.28 5.62 -3.39
N VAL A 346 -21.63 5.91 -2.13
CA VAL A 346 -22.75 5.23 -1.45
C VAL A 346 -24.06 5.64 -2.08
N LEU A 347 -24.30 6.95 -2.23
CA LEU A 347 -25.52 7.51 -2.81
C LEU A 347 -25.81 6.96 -4.21
N ASP A 348 -24.83 7.07 -5.11
CA ASP A 348 -24.90 6.62 -6.50
C ASP A 348 -25.25 5.13 -6.57
N GLY A 349 -24.65 4.31 -5.69
CA GLY A 349 -24.82 2.85 -5.73
C GLY A 349 -26.08 2.31 -5.04
N ILE A 350 -26.73 3.08 -4.16
CA ILE A 350 -28.01 2.70 -3.53
C ILE A 350 -29.20 3.49 -4.09
N GLY A 351 -28.96 4.47 -4.97
CA GLY A 351 -30.00 5.30 -5.57
C GLY A 351 -30.60 6.34 -4.62
N MET A 352 -29.80 6.86 -3.67
CA MET A 352 -30.22 7.91 -2.74
C MET A 352 -29.81 9.29 -3.25
N SER A 353 -30.68 10.28 -3.10
CA SER A 353 -30.39 11.65 -3.55
C SER A 353 -29.44 12.37 -2.58
N PRO A 354 -28.51 13.24 -3.06
CA PRO A 354 -27.66 14.03 -2.17
C PRO A 354 -28.43 15.06 -1.31
N ASP A 355 -29.64 15.44 -1.74
CA ASP A 355 -30.56 16.34 -1.03
C ASP A 355 -31.69 15.59 -0.31
N ASP A 356 -31.51 14.29 -0.02
CA ASP A 356 -32.52 13.48 0.67
C ASP A 356 -33.00 14.17 1.96
N PRO A 357 -34.32 14.36 2.15
CA PRO A 357 -34.87 15.15 3.26
C PRO A 357 -34.62 14.54 4.63
N ARG A 358 -34.23 13.26 4.72
CA ARG A 358 -33.82 12.61 5.96
C ARG A 358 -32.47 13.11 6.46
N GLY A 359 -31.67 13.72 5.57
CA GLY A 359 -30.27 14.05 5.80
C GLY A 359 -29.36 12.83 5.67
N LEU A 360 -28.06 13.09 5.47
CA LEU A 360 -27.05 12.07 5.21
C LEU A 360 -26.11 11.83 6.41
N THR A 361 -26.25 12.63 7.47
CA THR A 361 -25.46 12.53 8.69
C THR A 361 -26.27 12.97 9.90
N VAL A 362 -25.95 12.35 11.04
CA VAL A 362 -26.42 12.75 12.36
C VAL A 362 -25.28 13.18 13.29
N THR A 363 -24.05 12.89 12.91
CA THR A 363 -22.85 13.34 13.61
C THR A 363 -22.33 14.68 13.07
N GLY A 364 -22.44 14.92 11.76
CA GLY A 364 -21.98 16.14 11.08
C GLY A 364 -20.74 15.94 10.21
N GLY A 365 -20.24 14.71 10.02
CA GLY A 365 -19.17 14.37 9.09
C GLY A 365 -17.75 14.78 9.50
N LEU A 366 -16.76 14.03 9.01
CA LEU A 366 -15.36 14.15 9.44
C LEU A 366 -14.70 15.54 9.20
N PRO A 367 -15.03 16.31 8.15
CA PRO A 367 -14.45 17.65 7.98
C PRO A 367 -14.89 18.65 9.08
N PHE A 368 -16.09 18.46 9.65
CA PHE A 368 -16.77 19.46 10.48
C PHE A 368 -16.92 18.99 11.93
N PHE A 369 -17.50 17.81 12.15
CA PHE A 369 -17.51 17.15 13.45
C PHE A 369 -16.10 16.89 13.95
N GLY A 370 -15.18 16.55 13.04
CA GLY A 370 -13.85 16.08 13.36
C GLY A 370 -13.66 14.63 12.91
N GLY A 371 -12.44 14.30 12.53
CA GLY A 371 -12.05 12.96 12.08
C GLY A 371 -11.17 12.29 13.13
N PRO A 372 -11.73 11.62 14.15
CA PRO A 372 -10.96 10.88 15.16
C PRO A 372 -10.41 9.57 14.58
N GLY A 373 -9.60 9.73 13.53
CA GLY A 373 -9.04 8.69 12.70
C GLY A 373 -10.01 7.56 12.35
N ASN A 374 -9.73 6.38 12.90
CA ASN A 374 -10.50 5.16 12.63
C ASN A 374 -11.82 5.10 13.41
N ASN A 375 -12.07 6.03 14.35
CA ASN A 375 -13.16 5.92 15.32
C ASN A 375 -14.41 6.76 14.99
N TYR A 376 -14.45 7.51 13.88
CA TYR A 376 -15.60 8.34 13.53
C TYR A 376 -16.92 7.55 13.57
N SER A 377 -16.95 6.37 12.96
CA SER A 377 -18.18 5.57 12.84
C SER A 377 -18.73 5.10 14.19
N LEU A 378 -17.93 5.11 15.26
CA LEU A 378 -18.43 4.80 16.60
C LEU A 378 -19.26 5.95 17.18
N HIS A 379 -18.90 7.20 16.87
CA HIS A 379 -19.74 8.37 17.15
C HIS A 379 -21.03 8.32 16.35
N ALA A 380 -20.97 7.92 15.07
CA ALA A 380 -22.15 7.71 14.24
C ALA A 380 -23.11 6.69 14.86
N ILE A 381 -22.60 5.55 15.34
CA ILE A 381 -23.41 4.55 16.05
C ILE A 381 -24.05 5.15 17.31
N ALA A 382 -23.30 5.88 18.12
CA ALA A 382 -23.83 6.51 19.33
C ALA A 382 -24.97 7.51 19.04
N GLU A 383 -24.82 8.32 18.00
CA GLU A 383 -25.81 9.31 17.56
C GLU A 383 -27.06 8.66 16.96
N VAL A 384 -26.89 7.58 16.19
CA VAL A 384 -28.00 6.79 15.62
C VAL A 384 -28.78 6.09 16.74
N VAL A 385 -28.11 5.39 17.65
CA VAL A 385 -28.73 4.72 18.81
C VAL A 385 -29.52 5.72 19.66
N THR A 386 -28.96 6.90 19.91
CA THR A 386 -29.64 7.97 20.66
C THR A 386 -30.90 8.46 19.97
N ARG A 387 -30.90 8.57 18.63
CA ARG A 387 -32.06 9.05 17.87
C ARG A 387 -33.16 8.00 17.75
N VAL A 388 -32.84 6.75 17.45
CA VAL A 388 -33.86 5.69 17.35
C VAL A 388 -34.53 5.40 18.69
N ARG A 389 -33.85 5.65 19.83
CA ARG A 389 -34.48 5.62 21.16
C ARG A 389 -35.50 6.74 21.38
N ARG A 390 -35.34 7.90 20.72
CA ARG A 390 -36.30 9.02 20.79
C ARG A 390 -37.49 8.81 19.87
N SER A 391 -37.35 7.99 18.83
CA SER A 391 -38.42 7.59 17.92
C SER A 391 -38.55 6.06 17.88
N PRO A 392 -39.09 5.40 18.92
CA PRO A 392 -39.14 3.95 18.97
C PRO A 392 -39.89 3.36 17.76
N GLY A 393 -39.30 2.33 17.15
CA GLY A 393 -39.81 1.70 15.93
C GLY A 393 -39.06 2.12 14.66
N ASP A 394 -38.43 3.30 14.66
CA ASP A 394 -37.64 3.80 13.54
C ASP A 394 -36.37 2.96 13.30
N TYR A 395 -35.87 2.99 12.06
CA TYR A 395 -34.61 2.36 11.68
C TYR A 395 -33.54 3.41 11.37
N GLY A 396 -32.38 3.21 11.95
CA GLY A 396 -31.18 3.99 11.68
C GLY A 396 -30.13 3.20 10.90
N LEU A 397 -29.46 3.85 9.96
CA LEU A 397 -28.40 3.27 9.13
C LEU A 397 -27.07 3.97 9.42
N VAL A 398 -26.03 3.18 9.69
CA VAL A 398 -24.63 3.64 9.71
C VAL A 398 -23.89 3.00 8.55
N VAL A 399 -23.19 3.80 7.76
CA VAL A 399 -22.29 3.35 6.68
C VAL A 399 -20.88 3.79 7.00
N ALA A 400 -19.98 2.84 7.19
CA ALA A 400 -18.61 3.05 7.64
C ALA A 400 -17.60 2.68 6.54
N ASN A 401 -16.59 3.52 6.34
CA ASN A 401 -15.58 3.37 5.28
C ASN A 401 -14.16 3.42 5.87
N GLY A 402 -13.25 2.61 5.33
CA GLY A 402 -11.83 2.63 5.68
C GLY A 402 -10.88 2.39 4.50
N GLY A 403 -9.67 2.92 4.64
CA GLY A 403 -8.70 2.98 3.55
C GLY A 403 -9.12 4.02 2.51
N VAL A 404 -8.93 3.70 1.23
CA VAL A 404 -9.29 4.55 0.08
C VAL A 404 -10.49 3.94 -0.64
N LEU A 405 -11.66 4.01 0.00
CA LEU A 405 -12.84 3.21 -0.37
C LEU A 405 -12.55 1.71 -0.38
N SER A 406 -11.63 1.25 0.48
CA SER A 406 -11.06 -0.10 0.42
C SER A 406 -11.86 -1.11 1.24
N LYS A 407 -12.46 -0.69 2.35
CA LYS A 407 -13.16 -1.58 3.29
C LYS A 407 -14.41 -0.87 3.77
N HIS A 408 -15.55 -1.57 3.73
CA HIS A 408 -16.85 -0.99 4.05
C HIS A 408 -17.59 -1.88 5.04
N ALA A 409 -18.36 -1.24 5.90
CA ALA A 409 -19.26 -1.91 6.83
C ALA A 409 -20.55 -1.12 6.97
N ALA A 410 -21.67 -1.80 7.13
CA ALA A 410 -22.96 -1.17 7.34
C ALA A 410 -23.68 -1.80 8.54
N GLY A 411 -24.48 -1.01 9.25
CA GLY A 411 -25.29 -1.45 10.38
C GLY A 411 -26.67 -0.79 10.39
N VAL A 412 -27.71 -1.57 10.64
CA VAL A 412 -29.11 -1.13 10.76
C VAL A 412 -29.58 -1.32 12.19
N TYR A 413 -30.06 -0.25 12.82
CA TYR A 413 -30.36 -0.18 14.24
C TYR A 413 -31.82 0.20 14.49
N SER A 414 -32.50 -0.47 15.41
CA SER A 414 -33.86 -0.08 15.83
C SER A 414 -34.17 -0.57 17.23
N THR A 415 -35.07 0.11 17.93
CA THR A 415 -35.64 -0.38 19.21
C THR A 415 -36.65 -1.51 19.00
N THR A 416 -37.10 -1.74 17.75
CA THR A 416 -37.99 -2.86 17.42
C THR A 416 -37.30 -4.16 17.80
N PRO A 417 -37.90 -5.01 18.65
CA PRO A 417 -37.22 -6.23 19.05
C PRO A 417 -37.14 -7.25 17.91
N ALA A 418 -35.95 -7.80 17.68
CA ALA A 418 -35.69 -8.78 16.63
C ALA A 418 -34.63 -9.81 17.09
N PRO A 419 -34.73 -11.08 16.63
CA PRO A 419 -33.70 -12.07 16.89
C PRO A 419 -32.42 -11.73 16.11
N TRP A 420 -31.27 -12.19 16.60
CA TRP A 420 -30.01 -12.12 15.87
C TRP A 420 -30.12 -12.85 14.53
N ARG A 421 -29.65 -12.21 13.46
CA ARG A 421 -29.54 -12.82 12.13
C ARG A 421 -28.10 -12.69 11.67
N PRO A 422 -27.34 -13.80 11.55
CA PRO A 422 -26.00 -13.73 10.99
C PRO A 422 -26.08 -13.23 9.54
N ASP A 423 -25.15 -12.37 9.14
CA ASP A 423 -25.06 -11.93 7.77
C ASP A 423 -24.42 -13.00 6.88
N THR A 424 -24.67 -12.90 5.58
CA THR A 424 -24.01 -13.72 4.55
C THR A 424 -23.12 -12.87 3.64
N SER A 425 -22.22 -12.05 4.20
CA SER A 425 -21.33 -11.20 3.40
C SER A 425 -20.36 -12.01 2.51
N GLY A 426 -20.08 -13.28 2.84
CA GLY A 426 -19.18 -14.14 2.07
C GLY A 426 -19.56 -14.30 0.59
N PRO A 427 -20.79 -14.73 0.26
CA PRO A 427 -21.29 -14.72 -1.11
C PRO A 427 -21.24 -13.35 -1.81
N VAL A 428 -21.61 -12.27 -1.11
CA VAL A 428 -21.54 -10.90 -1.65
C VAL A 428 -20.09 -10.52 -2.01
N GLN A 429 -19.13 -10.87 -1.15
CA GLN A 429 -17.72 -10.65 -1.42
C GLN A 429 -17.24 -11.48 -2.61
N ALA A 430 -17.70 -12.73 -2.76
CA ALA A 430 -17.33 -13.58 -3.89
C ALA A 430 -17.81 -13.00 -5.23
N GLU A 431 -18.97 -12.34 -5.26
CA GLU A 431 -19.47 -11.64 -6.45
C GLU A 431 -18.59 -10.42 -6.80
N LEU A 432 -18.18 -9.63 -5.80
CA LEU A 432 -17.24 -8.52 -5.98
C LEU A 432 -15.87 -9.02 -6.48
N ASP A 433 -15.39 -10.14 -5.94
CA ASP A 433 -14.12 -10.77 -6.29
C ASP A 433 -14.15 -11.51 -7.64
N ALA A 434 -15.33 -11.71 -8.25
CA ALA A 434 -15.46 -12.30 -9.58
C ALA A 434 -15.27 -11.28 -10.71
N VAL A 435 -15.40 -9.98 -10.43
CA VAL A 435 -15.25 -8.92 -11.43
C VAL A 435 -13.79 -8.85 -11.91
N PRO A 436 -13.51 -8.91 -13.23
CA PRO A 436 -12.14 -8.85 -13.76
C PRO A 436 -11.38 -7.59 -13.33
N THR A 437 -10.09 -7.75 -13.04
CA THR A 437 -9.21 -6.63 -12.65
C THR A 437 -8.49 -6.04 -13.85
N VAL A 438 -8.16 -4.75 -13.75
CA VAL A 438 -7.27 -4.10 -14.72
C VAL A 438 -5.81 -4.53 -14.47
N PRO A 439 -5.05 -4.97 -15.50
CA PRO A 439 -3.64 -5.26 -15.35
C PRO A 439 -2.84 -4.03 -14.93
N THR A 440 -1.83 -4.21 -14.06
CA THR A 440 -0.98 -3.12 -13.58
C THR A 440 0.46 -3.30 -13.99
N ILE A 441 1.17 -2.21 -14.32
CA ILE A 441 2.59 -2.22 -14.64
C ILE A 441 3.34 -1.21 -13.78
N ALA A 442 4.44 -1.66 -13.16
CA ALA A 442 5.24 -0.82 -12.25
C ALA A 442 6.16 0.15 -13.01
N ASP A 443 6.86 -0.37 -14.03
CA ASP A 443 7.81 0.37 -14.86
C ASP A 443 7.19 0.50 -16.26
N ALA A 444 6.59 1.67 -16.51
CA ALA A 444 5.80 1.92 -17.71
C ALA A 444 6.60 2.75 -18.73
N ASP A 445 6.62 2.31 -19.99
CA ASP A 445 7.28 3.00 -21.09
C ASP A 445 6.37 2.98 -22.33
N GLY A 446 6.13 4.14 -22.94
CA GLY A 446 5.41 4.24 -24.21
C GLY A 446 4.32 5.31 -24.24
N ALA A 447 3.46 5.20 -25.26
CA ALA A 447 2.28 6.05 -25.39
C ALA A 447 1.21 5.61 -24.38
N ALA A 448 0.52 6.58 -23.79
CA ALA A 448 -0.48 6.37 -22.76
C ALA A 448 -1.56 7.46 -22.81
N VAL A 449 -2.60 7.30 -21.98
CA VAL A 449 -3.61 8.32 -21.72
C VAL A 449 -3.75 8.57 -20.22
N VAL A 450 -4.12 9.80 -19.85
CA VAL A 450 -4.51 10.14 -18.47
C VAL A 450 -5.83 9.45 -18.14
N GLU A 451 -5.89 8.70 -17.05
CA GLU A 451 -7.14 8.06 -16.55
C GLU A 451 -7.68 8.79 -15.33
N THR A 452 -6.79 9.29 -14.47
CA THR A 452 -7.10 10.32 -13.47
C THR A 452 -5.81 11.01 -13.00
N TYR A 453 -5.96 12.10 -12.25
CA TYR A 453 -4.85 12.94 -11.81
C TYR A 453 -5.14 13.64 -10.48
N THR A 454 -4.08 14.14 -9.85
CA THR A 454 -4.19 15.16 -8.80
C THR A 454 -2.95 16.04 -8.80
N VAL A 455 -3.13 17.30 -8.39
CA VAL A 455 -2.06 18.27 -8.20
C VAL A 455 -2.06 18.75 -6.75
N ILE A 456 -0.89 18.67 -6.12
CA ILE A 456 -0.71 18.92 -4.69
C ILE A 456 0.17 20.16 -4.52
N PRO A 457 -0.37 21.28 -4.01
CA PRO A 457 0.42 22.46 -3.66
C PRO A 457 1.41 22.15 -2.53
N GLN A 458 2.64 22.64 -2.64
CA GLN A 458 3.68 22.51 -1.63
C GLN A 458 3.91 23.84 -0.89
N LYS A 459 4.36 23.77 0.37
CA LYS A 459 4.58 24.96 1.22
C LYS A 459 5.61 25.93 0.65
N ASN A 460 6.55 25.46 -0.17
CA ASN A 460 7.59 26.27 -0.81
C ASN A 460 7.14 26.91 -2.14
N GLY A 461 5.83 26.87 -2.45
CA GLY A 461 5.27 27.38 -3.71
C GLY A 461 5.41 26.42 -4.90
N ARG A 462 6.07 25.27 -4.74
CA ARG A 462 6.13 24.23 -5.78
C ARG A 462 4.83 23.43 -5.84
N ARG A 463 4.67 22.64 -6.90
CA ARG A 463 3.56 21.71 -7.11
C ARG A 463 4.13 20.30 -7.29
N THR A 464 3.40 19.30 -6.80
CA THR A 464 3.65 17.89 -7.13
C THR A 464 2.44 17.36 -7.87
N GLY A 465 2.63 16.73 -9.02
CA GLY A 465 1.57 16.12 -9.79
C GLY A 465 1.69 14.60 -9.77
N VAL A 466 0.54 13.93 -9.70
CA VAL A 466 0.44 12.47 -9.86
C VAL A 466 -0.64 12.18 -10.90
N VAL A 467 -0.33 11.27 -11.81
CA VAL A 467 -1.26 10.74 -12.80
C VAL A 467 -1.36 9.22 -12.62
N ILE A 468 -2.58 8.71 -12.66
CA ILE A 468 -2.83 7.32 -13.02
C ILE A 468 -3.18 7.30 -14.51
N GLY A 469 -2.46 6.48 -15.28
CA GLY A 469 -2.63 6.39 -16.73
C GLY A 469 -2.76 4.97 -17.23
N ARG A 470 -3.23 4.83 -18.47
CA ARG A 470 -3.34 3.56 -19.19
C ARG A 470 -2.41 3.58 -20.39
N LEU A 471 -1.59 2.53 -20.56
CA LEU A 471 -0.79 2.35 -21.77
C LEU A 471 -1.72 2.16 -22.98
N VAL A 472 -1.35 2.71 -24.12
CA VAL A 472 -2.02 2.40 -25.39
C VAL A 472 -1.56 1.01 -25.84
N ASP A 473 -2.50 0.09 -26.02
CA ASP A 473 -2.23 -1.29 -26.44
C ASP A 473 -3.19 -1.68 -27.57
N PRO A 474 -2.72 -1.71 -28.84
CA PRO A 474 -3.55 -2.06 -29.98
C PRO A 474 -3.96 -3.55 -30.00
N THR A 475 -3.39 -4.39 -29.12
CA THR A 475 -3.74 -5.80 -29.02
C THR A 475 -4.96 -6.06 -28.11
N VAL A 476 -5.39 -5.04 -27.36
CA VAL A 476 -6.56 -5.10 -26.47
C VAL A 476 -7.76 -4.44 -27.17
N PRO A 477 -8.99 -5.00 -27.10
CA PRO A 477 -10.15 -4.47 -27.83
C PRO A 477 -10.49 -3.00 -27.55
N GLU A 478 -10.28 -2.53 -26.32
CA GLU A 478 -10.53 -1.15 -25.89
C GLU A 478 -9.38 -0.19 -26.25
N GLY A 479 -8.27 -0.71 -26.79
CA GLY A 479 -7.07 0.06 -27.11
C GLY A 479 -6.23 0.49 -25.90
N LEU A 480 -6.66 0.15 -24.67
CA LEU A 480 -6.00 0.53 -23.42
C LEU A 480 -5.51 -0.70 -22.63
N GLY A 481 -4.19 -0.82 -22.52
CA GLY A 481 -3.48 -1.89 -21.81
C GLY A 481 -3.36 -1.63 -20.31
N ALA A 482 -2.21 -1.95 -19.73
CA ALA A 482 -2.01 -1.90 -18.28
C ALA A 482 -2.05 -0.47 -17.69
N ARG A 483 -2.51 -0.38 -16.44
CA ARG A 483 -2.53 0.83 -15.62
C ARG A 483 -1.19 1.06 -14.92
N PHE A 484 -0.76 2.30 -14.81
CA PHE A 484 0.45 2.72 -14.10
C PHE A 484 0.22 4.00 -13.30
N VAL A 485 1.13 4.28 -12.37
CA VAL A 485 1.21 5.56 -11.66
C VAL A 485 2.47 6.29 -12.12
N ALA A 486 2.40 7.60 -12.32
CA ALA A 486 3.55 8.42 -12.67
C ALA A 486 3.50 9.79 -12.00
N ASN A 487 4.67 10.40 -11.82
CA ASN A 487 4.77 11.79 -11.37
C ASN A 487 5.00 12.73 -12.55
N LEU A 488 4.51 13.95 -12.39
CA LEU A 488 4.91 15.07 -13.25
C LEU A 488 6.30 15.56 -12.84
N ASP A 489 7.08 16.02 -13.82
CA ASP A 489 8.28 16.79 -13.53
C ASP A 489 7.90 18.17 -12.99
N SER A 490 8.64 18.64 -11.99
CA SER A 490 8.25 19.84 -11.24
C SER A 490 8.33 21.15 -12.03
N ASP A 491 8.97 21.13 -13.19
CA ASP A 491 9.12 22.22 -14.16
C ASP A 491 8.24 22.00 -15.42
N ASP A 492 7.33 21.03 -15.40
CA ASP A 492 6.37 20.83 -16.49
C ASP A 492 5.11 21.68 -16.32
N ASP A 493 5.29 23.01 -16.37
CA ASP A 493 4.20 23.98 -16.21
C ASP A 493 3.06 23.76 -17.22
N GLU A 494 3.38 23.36 -18.45
CA GLU A 494 2.38 23.07 -19.49
C GLU A 494 1.43 21.94 -19.07
N LEU A 495 1.97 20.82 -18.58
CA LEU A 495 1.14 19.70 -18.12
C LEU A 495 0.42 20.04 -16.81
N PHE A 496 1.06 20.75 -15.87
CA PHE A 496 0.37 21.23 -14.67
C PHE A 496 -0.82 22.13 -15.00
N ASP A 497 -0.63 23.09 -15.90
CA ASP A 497 -1.66 24.04 -16.28
C ASP A 497 -2.78 23.34 -17.05
N LEU A 498 -2.47 22.37 -17.92
CA LEU A 498 -3.49 21.53 -18.55
C LEU A 498 -4.36 20.81 -17.52
N LEU A 499 -3.74 20.14 -16.53
CA LEU A 499 -4.48 19.40 -15.50
C LEU A 499 -5.35 20.30 -14.62
N LEU A 500 -4.92 21.53 -14.37
CA LEU A 500 -5.62 22.47 -13.49
C LEU A 500 -6.67 23.34 -14.20
N THR A 501 -6.51 23.58 -15.50
CA THR A 501 -7.35 24.54 -16.24
C THR A 501 -8.21 23.92 -17.33
N SER A 502 -7.88 22.70 -17.78
CA SER A 502 -8.79 21.95 -18.67
C SER A 502 -10.07 21.61 -17.93
N ASP A 503 -11.20 21.72 -18.63
CA ASP A 503 -12.49 21.32 -18.09
C ASP A 503 -12.50 19.81 -17.80
N ASP A 504 -11.85 19.01 -18.65
CA ASP A 504 -11.60 17.60 -18.41
C ASP A 504 -10.29 17.13 -19.09
N PRO A 505 -9.23 16.86 -18.32
CA PRO A 505 -7.97 16.35 -18.86
C PRO A 505 -7.91 14.81 -18.94
N VAL A 506 -8.93 14.08 -18.46
CA VAL A 506 -8.97 12.62 -18.59
C VAL A 506 -9.10 12.25 -20.08
N GLY A 507 -8.38 11.21 -20.50
CA GLY A 507 -8.24 10.80 -21.91
C GLY A 507 -7.14 11.53 -22.68
N THR A 508 -6.49 12.54 -22.09
CA THR A 508 -5.37 13.26 -22.75
C THR A 508 -4.23 12.30 -23.11
N PRO A 509 -3.76 12.29 -24.37
CA PRO A 509 -2.58 11.53 -24.76
C PRO A 509 -1.31 12.05 -24.05
N ILE A 510 -0.53 11.12 -23.51
CA ILE A 510 0.73 11.37 -22.82
C ILE A 510 1.77 10.33 -23.23
N VAL A 511 3.03 10.63 -22.94
CA VAL A 511 4.15 9.67 -23.02
C VAL A 511 4.66 9.41 -21.62
N VAL A 512 4.73 8.14 -21.25
CA VAL A 512 5.32 7.69 -19.99
C VAL A 512 6.70 7.09 -20.24
N ARG A 513 7.63 7.33 -19.30
CA ARG A 513 8.93 6.67 -19.25
C ARG A 513 9.26 6.25 -17.82
N SER A 514 9.82 5.05 -17.67
CA SER A 514 10.24 4.51 -16.39
C SER A 514 11.65 4.95 -16.00
N PHE A 515 11.86 5.21 -14.71
CA PHE A 515 13.15 5.53 -14.10
C PHE A 515 13.28 4.83 -12.74
N ASP A 516 14.49 4.80 -12.17
CA ASP A 516 14.77 4.17 -10.87
C ASP A 516 13.88 4.70 -9.73
N LYS A 517 13.49 5.98 -9.80
CA LYS A 517 12.62 6.65 -8.82
C LYS A 517 11.15 6.70 -9.23
N GLY A 518 10.74 5.83 -10.15
CA GLY A 518 9.37 5.76 -10.67
C GLY A 518 9.21 6.41 -12.05
N ASN A 519 8.01 6.33 -12.58
CA ASN A 519 7.65 6.80 -13.90
C ASN A 519 7.51 8.32 -13.94
N ARG A 520 7.83 8.91 -15.08
CA ARG A 520 7.52 10.30 -15.43
C ARG A 520 6.62 10.35 -16.65
N VAL A 521 5.83 11.42 -16.74
CA VAL A 521 4.93 11.67 -17.86
C VAL A 521 5.17 13.05 -18.45
N ALA A 522 4.97 13.16 -19.76
CA ALA A 522 4.96 14.42 -20.49
C ALA A 522 3.90 14.35 -21.61
N LEU A 523 3.45 15.50 -22.11
CA LEU A 523 2.47 15.55 -23.21
C LEU A 523 2.97 14.96 -24.53
N THR A 524 4.28 15.05 -24.78
CA THR A 524 4.87 14.57 -26.03
C THR A 524 6.21 13.88 -25.80
N ALA A 525 6.61 13.03 -26.75
CA ALA A 525 7.95 12.41 -26.72
C ALA A 525 9.07 13.46 -26.81
N ALA A 526 8.84 14.58 -27.52
CA ALA A 526 9.78 15.68 -27.59
C ALA A 526 9.97 16.36 -26.22
N ALA A 527 8.87 16.64 -25.51
CA ALA A 527 8.89 17.16 -24.15
C ALA A 527 9.60 16.19 -23.18
N MET A 528 9.29 14.89 -23.26
CA MET A 528 9.96 13.85 -22.47
C MET A 528 11.47 13.82 -22.76
N ASN A 529 11.88 13.87 -24.02
CA ASN A 529 13.29 13.86 -24.41
C ASN A 529 14.02 15.15 -24.06
N SER A 530 13.34 16.29 -24.02
CA SER A 530 13.95 17.55 -23.61
C SER A 530 14.24 17.59 -22.12
N ARG A 531 13.32 17.07 -21.29
CA ARG A 531 13.46 17.04 -19.82
C ARG A 531 14.32 15.89 -19.33
N HIS A 532 14.18 14.74 -19.98
CA HIS A 532 14.96 13.54 -19.73
C HIS A 532 15.66 13.12 -21.02
N PRO A 533 16.77 13.81 -21.39
CA PRO A 533 17.55 13.42 -22.54
C PRO A 533 17.96 11.95 -22.44
N VAL A 534 17.74 11.20 -23.52
CA VAL A 534 18.29 9.86 -23.63
C VAL A 534 19.79 10.03 -23.84
N VAL A 535 20.54 9.97 -22.74
CA VAL A 535 22.00 9.99 -22.77
C VAL A 535 22.46 8.59 -23.18
N ALA A 536 23.25 8.52 -24.25
CA ALA A 536 23.88 7.26 -24.63
C ALA A 536 24.71 6.74 -23.44
N PRO A 537 24.55 5.46 -23.03
CA PRO A 537 25.33 4.93 -21.94
C PRO A 537 26.82 5.11 -22.17
N ALA A 538 27.48 5.73 -21.19
CA ALA A 538 28.90 6.02 -21.24
C ALA A 538 29.53 5.78 -19.86
N PHE A 539 30.80 5.43 -19.87
CA PHE A 539 31.56 5.28 -18.63
C PHE A 539 31.88 6.66 -18.06
N ARG A 540 31.87 6.77 -16.73
CA ARG A 540 32.24 7.99 -16.01
C ARG A 540 33.76 8.08 -15.87
N ASP A 541 34.27 9.29 -15.66
CA ASP A 541 35.69 9.52 -15.38
C ASP A 541 36.16 8.83 -14.10
N SER A 542 35.27 8.74 -13.10
CA SER A 542 35.51 8.02 -11.85
C SER A 542 34.22 7.51 -11.23
N TYR A 543 34.39 6.52 -10.36
CA TYR A 543 33.35 5.86 -9.55
C TYR A 543 33.86 5.78 -8.11
N GLU A 544 32.98 5.91 -7.13
CA GLU A 544 33.33 5.92 -5.70
C GLU A 544 33.39 4.51 -5.12
N HIS A 545 32.51 3.62 -5.57
CA HIS A 545 32.29 2.30 -4.98
C HIS A 545 32.65 1.14 -5.91
N VAL A 546 33.02 1.43 -7.16
CA VAL A 546 33.40 0.44 -8.17
C VAL A 546 34.69 0.86 -8.86
N GLU A 547 35.60 -0.07 -9.10
CA GLU A 547 36.77 0.14 -9.95
C GLU A 547 36.52 -0.55 -11.30
N ILE A 548 36.88 0.12 -12.40
CA ILE A 548 36.85 -0.48 -13.73
C ILE A 548 38.25 -0.48 -14.36
N ARG A 549 38.58 -1.54 -15.09
CA ARG A 549 39.77 -1.62 -15.93
C ARG A 549 39.38 -2.17 -17.30
N ARG A 550 39.80 -1.49 -18.36
CA ARG A 550 39.67 -1.99 -19.73
C ARG A 550 41.00 -2.59 -20.17
N ASP A 551 40.95 -3.77 -20.77
CA ASP A 551 42.09 -4.44 -21.38
C ASP A 551 41.71 -4.95 -22.77
N GLY A 552 41.99 -4.14 -23.79
CA GLY A 552 41.47 -4.36 -25.13
C GLY A 552 39.94 -4.44 -25.13
N ARG A 553 39.41 -5.63 -25.45
CA ARG A 553 37.97 -5.91 -25.54
C ARG A 553 37.37 -6.48 -24.24
N LEU A 554 38.16 -6.59 -23.17
CA LEU A 554 37.75 -7.05 -21.85
C LEU A 554 37.47 -5.86 -20.91
N LEU A 555 36.36 -5.91 -20.18
CA LEU A 555 36.06 -5.03 -19.06
C LEU A 555 36.17 -5.81 -17.75
N GLU A 556 37.01 -5.34 -16.83
CA GLU A 556 37.02 -5.81 -15.44
C GLU A 556 36.30 -4.80 -14.57
N VAL A 557 35.35 -5.28 -13.77
CA VAL A 557 34.53 -4.51 -12.84
C VAL A 557 34.77 -5.06 -11.44
N THR A 558 35.23 -4.23 -10.52
CA THR A 558 35.55 -4.62 -9.15
C THR A 558 34.71 -3.81 -8.17
N ILE A 559 33.85 -4.47 -7.38
CA ILE A 559 33.12 -3.83 -6.29
C ILE A 559 34.13 -3.43 -5.20
N ASN A 560 34.28 -2.15 -4.94
CA ASN A 560 35.31 -1.59 -4.06
C ASN A 560 34.72 -1.09 -2.73
N ARG A 561 34.18 -2.01 -1.92
CA ARG A 561 33.70 -1.73 -0.57
C ARG A 561 34.17 -2.82 0.42
N PRO A 562 35.48 -3.10 0.50
CA PRO A 562 36.00 -4.26 1.24
C PRO A 562 35.66 -4.23 2.74
N ASP A 563 35.60 -3.04 3.35
CA ASP A 563 35.26 -2.86 4.77
C ASP A 563 33.81 -3.29 5.09
N ALA A 564 32.91 -3.16 4.12
CA ALA A 564 31.52 -3.63 4.18
C ALA A 564 31.34 -5.00 3.51
N ARG A 565 32.43 -5.76 3.28
CA ARG A 565 32.43 -7.05 2.57
C ARG A 565 31.76 -6.96 1.20
N ASN A 566 31.99 -5.85 0.49
CA ASN A 566 31.43 -5.56 -0.82
C ASN A 566 29.89 -5.60 -0.86
N ALA A 567 29.23 -5.33 0.27
CA ALA A 567 27.78 -5.10 0.31
C ALA A 567 27.42 -3.82 -0.45
N LEU A 568 26.32 -3.86 -1.21
CA LEU A 568 25.88 -2.75 -2.05
C LEU A 568 24.90 -1.85 -1.30
N ASN A 569 25.25 -0.57 -1.19
CA ASN A 569 24.33 0.50 -0.86
C ASN A 569 23.63 1.01 -2.15
N PRO A 570 22.66 1.95 -2.06
CA PRO A 570 22.01 2.50 -3.24
C PRO A 570 22.98 3.12 -4.27
N ALA A 571 24.03 3.81 -3.82
CA ALA A 571 25.01 4.43 -4.71
C ALA A 571 25.82 3.39 -5.50
N ALA A 572 26.30 2.33 -4.85
CA ALA A 572 27.05 1.26 -5.50
C ALA A 572 26.19 0.49 -6.52
N ASN A 573 24.90 0.30 -6.22
CA ASN A 573 23.95 -0.26 -7.19
C ASN A 573 23.82 0.63 -8.43
N ALA A 574 23.67 1.94 -8.25
CA ALA A 574 23.55 2.89 -9.37
C ALA A 574 24.84 2.97 -10.22
N GLU A 575 26.01 2.88 -9.59
CA GLU A 575 27.29 2.82 -10.32
C GLU A 575 27.41 1.55 -11.16
N LEU A 576 27.11 0.37 -10.59
CA LEU A 576 27.15 -0.89 -11.33
C LEU A 576 26.15 -0.90 -12.50
N ASP A 577 24.93 -0.40 -12.30
CA ASP A 577 23.96 -0.29 -13.39
C ASP A 577 24.45 0.62 -14.52
N SER A 578 24.99 1.80 -14.19
CA SER A 578 25.59 2.70 -15.17
C SER A 578 26.77 2.07 -15.91
N ILE A 579 27.60 1.27 -15.24
CA ILE A 579 28.74 0.56 -15.83
C ILE A 579 28.26 -0.52 -16.80
N PHE A 580 27.26 -1.32 -16.41
CA PHE A 580 26.75 -2.38 -17.27
C PHE A 580 25.95 -1.84 -18.45
N GLU A 581 25.19 -0.75 -18.30
CA GLU A 581 24.60 -0.01 -19.43
C GLU A 581 25.68 0.41 -20.44
N ALA A 582 26.75 1.08 -19.96
CA ALA A 582 27.85 1.52 -20.81
C ALA A 582 28.59 0.34 -21.46
N TYR A 583 28.81 -0.74 -20.69
CA TYR A 583 29.36 -1.97 -21.22
C TYR A 583 28.49 -2.50 -22.35
N PHE A 584 27.19 -2.71 -22.15
CA PHE A 584 26.34 -3.30 -23.18
C PHE A 584 26.22 -2.44 -24.44
N ALA A 585 26.28 -1.11 -24.30
CA ALA A 585 26.24 -0.18 -25.41
C ALA A 585 27.56 -0.06 -26.20
N ASP A 586 28.71 -0.34 -25.59
CA ASP A 586 30.04 -0.18 -26.22
C ASP A 586 30.33 -1.38 -27.18
N PRO A 587 30.41 -1.17 -28.50
CA PRO A 587 30.65 -2.26 -29.45
C PRO A 587 32.07 -2.86 -29.36
N ASP A 588 33.04 -2.13 -28.79
CA ASP A 588 34.44 -2.55 -28.68
C ASP A 588 34.69 -3.47 -27.48
N LEU A 589 33.79 -3.46 -26.49
CA LEU A 589 33.83 -4.36 -25.34
C LEU A 589 33.01 -5.62 -25.61
N TRP A 590 33.63 -6.79 -25.42
CA TRP A 590 33.06 -8.09 -25.79
C TRP A 590 32.77 -8.98 -24.58
N VAL A 591 33.57 -8.90 -23.52
CA VAL A 591 33.43 -9.72 -22.31
C VAL A 591 33.60 -8.83 -21.09
N ALA A 592 32.82 -9.06 -20.04
CA ALA A 592 33.00 -8.44 -18.73
C ALA A 592 33.33 -9.49 -17.64
N ILE A 593 34.19 -9.13 -16.70
CA ILE A 593 34.41 -9.87 -15.45
C ILE A 593 33.95 -8.97 -14.29
N LEU A 594 33.14 -9.50 -13.39
CA LEU A 594 32.74 -8.86 -12.14
C LEU A 594 33.41 -9.60 -10.97
N THR A 595 34.03 -8.87 -10.03
CA THR A 595 34.64 -9.40 -8.80
C THR A 595 34.45 -8.44 -7.62
N GLY A 596 34.71 -8.90 -6.40
CA GLY A 596 34.84 -8.03 -5.22
C GLY A 596 36.30 -7.64 -4.95
N LYS A 597 36.53 -6.46 -4.36
CA LYS A 597 37.84 -6.04 -3.85
C LYS A 597 38.22 -6.86 -2.63
N GLY A 598 39.50 -7.28 -2.55
CA GLY A 598 40.05 -8.05 -1.44
C GLY A 598 39.86 -9.56 -1.62
N ASP A 599 39.94 -10.30 -0.51
CA ASP A 599 39.93 -11.77 -0.46
C ASP A 599 38.78 -12.35 0.39
N LYS A 600 37.95 -11.47 1.00
CA LYS A 600 36.89 -11.89 1.92
C LYS A 600 35.56 -12.17 1.24
N ALA A 601 35.19 -11.35 0.26
CA ALA A 601 33.85 -11.36 -0.29
C ALA A 601 33.84 -10.91 -1.75
N PHE A 602 33.09 -11.67 -2.56
CA PHE A 602 32.58 -11.17 -3.82
C PHE A 602 31.54 -10.09 -3.55
N SER A 603 30.50 -10.43 -2.78
CA SER A 603 29.56 -9.48 -2.19
C SER A 603 28.74 -10.15 -1.09
N ALA A 604 28.55 -9.44 0.02
CA ALA A 604 27.64 -9.84 1.09
C ALA A 604 26.15 -9.49 0.83
N GLY A 605 25.82 -8.92 -0.34
CA GLY A 605 24.46 -8.56 -0.71
C GLY A 605 24.10 -7.12 -0.34
N ASN A 606 22.87 -6.89 0.13
CA ASN A 606 22.38 -5.56 0.47
C ASN A 606 23.02 -5.00 1.76
N ASP A 607 23.43 -3.74 1.74
CA ASP A 607 23.97 -3.04 2.91
C ASP A 607 22.82 -2.64 3.86
N LEU A 608 22.47 -3.56 4.78
CA LEU A 608 21.34 -3.40 5.70
C LEU A 608 21.46 -2.16 6.60
N ALA A 609 22.68 -1.74 6.95
CA ALA A 609 22.90 -0.54 7.75
C ALA A 609 22.55 0.73 6.96
N ALA A 610 22.91 0.77 5.67
CA ALA A 610 22.55 1.85 4.77
C ALA A 610 21.05 1.87 4.39
N THR A 611 20.37 0.72 4.48
CA THR A 611 18.94 0.59 4.11
C THR A 611 17.98 0.52 5.29
N ALA A 612 18.40 0.87 6.51
CA ALA A 612 17.53 0.91 7.69
C ALA A 612 16.73 2.22 7.85
N GLY A 613 17.00 3.25 7.04
CA GLY A 613 16.36 4.57 7.12
C GLY A 613 15.22 4.79 6.11
N PRO A 614 14.48 5.91 6.17
CA PRO A 614 13.31 6.18 5.32
C PRO A 614 13.59 6.28 3.80
N ALA A 615 14.85 6.26 3.37
CA ALA A 615 15.27 6.12 1.98
C ALA A 615 15.54 4.65 1.55
N ALA A 616 15.00 3.69 2.30
CA ALA A 616 15.27 2.26 2.19
C ALA A 616 14.79 1.64 0.87
N LEU A 617 15.67 0.81 0.28
CA LEU A 617 15.48 0.02 -0.95
C LEU A 617 15.33 0.81 -2.27
N SER A 618 16.32 1.65 -2.60
CA SER A 618 16.49 2.10 -3.99
C SER A 618 17.40 1.13 -4.74
N VAL A 619 16.81 0.31 -5.62
CA VAL A 619 17.51 -0.56 -6.58
C VAL A 619 17.22 -0.03 -7.99
N PRO A 620 18.21 0.01 -8.91
CA PRO A 620 18.00 0.43 -10.29
C PRO A 620 16.93 -0.41 -10.99
N LYS A 621 16.32 0.12 -12.06
CA LYS A 621 15.31 -0.61 -12.85
C LYS A 621 15.78 -1.95 -13.39
N ASN A 622 17.09 -2.07 -13.68
CA ASN A 622 17.71 -3.30 -14.17
C ASN A 622 18.06 -4.29 -13.03
N GLY A 623 17.64 -4.01 -11.79
CA GLY A 623 17.80 -4.88 -10.64
C GLY A 623 19.07 -4.63 -9.83
N PHE A 624 19.31 -5.52 -8.87
CA PHE A 624 20.47 -5.44 -7.97
C PHE A 624 21.76 -5.56 -8.79
N ALA A 625 22.74 -4.69 -8.50
CA ALA A 625 23.94 -4.47 -9.32
C ALA A 625 23.69 -4.15 -10.80
N GLY A 626 22.47 -3.75 -11.19
CA GLY A 626 22.11 -3.50 -12.60
C GLY A 626 22.03 -4.76 -13.49
N LEU A 627 22.01 -5.95 -12.88
CA LEU A 627 22.01 -7.22 -13.59
C LEU A 627 20.76 -8.06 -13.31
N THR A 628 20.28 -8.10 -12.07
CA THR A 628 19.35 -9.17 -11.66
C THR A 628 17.93 -9.07 -12.22
N SER A 629 17.51 -7.89 -12.72
CA SER A 629 16.22 -7.66 -13.36
C SER A 629 16.38 -7.18 -14.81
N ARG A 630 17.58 -7.27 -15.38
CA ARG A 630 17.84 -6.89 -16.76
C ARG A 630 17.20 -7.91 -17.71
N ARG A 631 16.43 -7.44 -18.71
CA ARG A 631 15.67 -8.32 -19.61
C ARG A 631 16.55 -9.17 -20.53
N SER A 632 17.74 -8.68 -20.88
CA SER A 632 18.70 -9.39 -21.73
C SER A 632 20.12 -8.99 -21.34
N LEU A 633 21.04 -9.95 -21.38
CA LEU A 633 22.48 -9.72 -21.21
C LEU A 633 23.18 -10.05 -22.52
N PRO A 634 23.11 -9.18 -23.54
CA PRO A 634 23.50 -9.54 -24.91
C PRO A 634 24.99 -9.86 -25.08
N LYS A 635 25.82 -9.64 -24.04
CA LYS A 635 27.25 -9.91 -24.04
C LYS A 635 27.68 -10.66 -22.77
N PRO A 636 28.69 -11.55 -22.85
CA PRO A 636 29.17 -12.35 -21.73
C PRO A 636 29.56 -11.54 -20.48
N VAL A 637 29.11 -12.03 -19.32
CA VAL A 637 29.49 -11.51 -17.99
C VAL A 637 29.92 -12.69 -17.14
N ILE A 638 31.14 -12.64 -16.62
CA ILE A 638 31.74 -13.66 -15.76
C ILE A 638 31.76 -13.16 -14.33
N ALA A 639 31.15 -13.88 -13.39
CA ALA A 639 31.35 -13.65 -11.96
C ALA A 639 32.62 -14.36 -11.50
N ALA A 640 33.64 -13.61 -11.09
CA ALA A 640 34.82 -14.11 -10.41
C ALA A 640 34.60 -14.01 -8.89
N VAL A 641 34.07 -15.08 -8.29
CA VAL A 641 33.67 -15.11 -6.88
C VAL A 641 34.88 -15.37 -6.00
N ASN A 642 35.48 -14.31 -5.49
CA ASN A 642 36.72 -14.29 -4.68
C ASN A 642 36.51 -14.51 -3.17
N GLY A 643 35.34 -15.00 -2.74
CA GLY A 643 35.02 -15.20 -1.33
C GLY A 643 33.52 -15.40 -1.10
N PHE A 644 32.95 -14.77 -0.08
CA PHE A 644 31.50 -14.81 0.17
C PHE A 644 30.67 -14.21 -0.98
N ALA A 645 29.71 -14.99 -1.49
CA ALA A 645 28.59 -14.54 -2.32
C ALA A 645 27.28 -14.83 -1.56
N LEU A 646 26.80 -13.83 -0.80
CA LEU A 646 25.65 -14.02 0.11
C LEU A 646 24.50 -13.08 -0.23
N GLY A 647 23.28 -13.59 -0.10
CA GLY A 647 22.05 -12.88 -0.42
C GLY A 647 22.10 -12.29 -1.81
N GLY A 648 21.91 -10.97 -1.92
CA GLY A 648 22.11 -10.22 -3.16
C GLY A 648 23.42 -10.53 -3.92
N GLY A 649 24.52 -10.85 -3.22
CA GLY A 649 25.79 -11.26 -3.86
C GLY A 649 25.71 -12.61 -4.57
N CYS A 650 24.97 -13.57 -4.00
CA CYS A 650 24.67 -14.84 -4.65
C CYS A 650 23.74 -14.61 -5.86
N GLU A 651 22.76 -13.71 -5.72
CA GLU A 651 21.82 -13.36 -6.79
C GLU A 651 22.53 -12.69 -7.98
N ILE A 652 23.53 -11.84 -7.72
CA ILE A 652 24.41 -11.28 -8.76
C ILE A 652 25.17 -12.39 -9.48
N ALA A 653 25.80 -13.31 -8.73
CA ALA A 653 26.57 -14.40 -9.33
C ALA A 653 25.68 -15.28 -10.23
N MET A 654 24.46 -15.60 -9.79
CA MET A 654 23.46 -16.34 -10.58
C MET A 654 22.91 -15.57 -11.78
N ALA A 655 23.00 -14.23 -11.78
CA ALA A 655 22.60 -13.42 -12.93
C ALA A 655 23.68 -13.35 -14.01
N CYS A 656 24.94 -13.66 -13.70
CA CYS A 656 26.03 -13.74 -14.68
C CYS A 656 25.94 -15.01 -15.54
N HIS A 657 26.53 -14.99 -16.72
CA HIS A 657 26.54 -16.13 -17.65
C HIS A 657 27.44 -17.27 -17.16
N ILE A 658 28.57 -16.93 -16.54
CA ILE A 658 29.59 -17.87 -16.10
C ILE A 658 30.00 -17.51 -14.68
N VAL A 659 30.03 -18.50 -13.79
CA VAL A 659 30.56 -18.34 -12.43
C VAL A 659 31.87 -19.10 -12.30
N VAL A 660 32.94 -18.37 -12.02
CA VAL A 660 34.25 -18.91 -11.62
C VAL A 660 34.41 -18.61 -10.14
N ALA A 661 34.65 -19.63 -9.31
CA ALA A 661 34.74 -19.46 -7.87
C ALA A 661 36.14 -19.79 -7.37
N ASP A 662 36.63 -19.00 -6.43
CA ASP A 662 37.77 -19.39 -5.60
C ASP A 662 37.42 -20.66 -4.80
N GLU A 663 38.39 -21.55 -4.55
CA GLU A 663 38.13 -22.79 -3.81
C GLU A 663 37.59 -22.56 -2.40
N ASP A 664 37.94 -21.41 -1.79
CA ASP A 664 37.47 -20.99 -0.47
C ASP A 664 36.16 -20.16 -0.51
N ALA A 665 35.56 -19.97 -1.69
CA ALA A 665 34.31 -19.25 -1.84
C ALA A 665 33.10 -20.02 -1.24
N SER A 666 32.07 -19.27 -0.86
CA SER A 666 30.80 -19.85 -0.41
C SER A 666 29.58 -19.05 -0.86
N PHE A 667 28.48 -19.76 -1.05
CA PHE A 667 27.23 -19.26 -1.62
C PHE A 667 26.07 -19.47 -0.65
N GLY A 668 25.12 -18.53 -0.58
CA GLY A 668 23.91 -18.72 0.23
C GLY A 668 22.93 -17.56 0.20
N LEU A 669 21.69 -17.82 0.62
CA LEU A 669 20.59 -16.85 0.69
C LEU A 669 20.12 -16.70 2.15
N PRO A 670 20.84 -15.93 3.00
CA PRO A 670 20.59 -15.87 4.44
C PRO A 670 19.41 -14.94 4.85
N GLU A 671 18.66 -14.37 3.91
CA GLU A 671 17.63 -13.33 4.13
C GLU A 671 16.57 -13.73 5.16
N VAL A 672 16.18 -15.00 5.18
CA VAL A 672 15.20 -15.53 6.16
C VAL A 672 15.65 -15.36 7.61
N LYS A 673 16.95 -15.24 7.87
CA LYS A 673 17.51 -15.04 9.21
C LYS A 673 17.39 -13.60 9.71
N VAL A 674 16.99 -12.67 8.84
CA VAL A 674 16.84 -11.23 9.14
C VAL A 674 15.46 -10.69 8.75
N GLY A 675 14.47 -11.57 8.53
CA GLY A 675 13.10 -11.17 8.19
C GLY A 675 12.93 -10.67 6.76
N LEU A 676 13.84 -11.04 5.84
CA LEU A 676 13.80 -10.66 4.42
C LEU A 676 13.65 -11.90 3.51
N ALA A 677 13.52 -11.67 2.21
CA ALA A 677 13.56 -12.71 1.18
C ALA A 677 14.53 -12.32 0.05
N ALA A 678 15.14 -13.32 -0.62
CA ALA A 678 16.04 -13.16 -1.77
C ALA A 678 15.28 -12.73 -3.04
N ALA A 679 14.76 -11.50 -3.01
CA ALA A 679 13.83 -10.95 -3.99
C ALA A 679 14.51 -10.35 -5.22
N ALA A 680 15.85 -10.29 -5.29
CA ALA A 680 16.60 -9.92 -6.49
C ALA A 680 16.78 -11.13 -7.45
N GLY A 681 15.85 -12.08 -7.41
CA GLY A 681 15.78 -13.23 -8.31
C GLY A 681 16.30 -14.55 -7.73
N GLY A 682 16.81 -14.58 -6.50
CA GLY A 682 17.31 -15.80 -5.84
C GLY A 682 16.24 -16.87 -5.67
N LEU A 683 15.01 -16.48 -5.35
CA LEU A 683 13.86 -17.39 -5.25
C LEU A 683 13.41 -17.97 -6.61
N VAL A 684 13.90 -17.41 -7.72
CA VAL A 684 13.52 -17.82 -9.08
C VAL A 684 14.67 -18.56 -9.77
N ARG A 685 15.89 -18.00 -9.75
CA ARG A 685 17.06 -18.57 -10.43
C ARG A 685 17.58 -19.81 -9.72
N LEU A 686 17.71 -19.81 -8.39
CA LEU A 686 18.31 -20.93 -7.67
C LEU A 686 17.53 -22.25 -7.90
N PRO A 687 16.18 -22.30 -7.79
CA PRO A 687 15.43 -23.53 -8.09
C PRO A 687 15.48 -23.99 -9.55
N ARG A 688 15.84 -23.11 -10.49
CA ARG A 688 16.02 -23.44 -11.91
C ARG A 688 17.45 -23.92 -12.22
N MET A 689 18.44 -23.53 -11.42
CA MET A 689 19.86 -23.82 -11.66
C MET A 689 20.39 -25.07 -10.94
N ILE A 690 19.87 -25.39 -9.75
CA ILE A 690 20.39 -26.49 -8.91
C ILE A 690 19.29 -27.47 -8.50
N PRO A 691 19.62 -28.67 -7.98
CA PRO A 691 18.62 -29.65 -7.55
C PRO A 691 17.57 -29.06 -6.58
N PRO A 692 16.26 -29.30 -6.81
CA PRO A 692 15.19 -28.64 -6.05
C PRO A 692 15.21 -28.87 -4.54
N ALA A 693 15.79 -29.98 -4.08
CA ALA A 693 15.95 -30.26 -2.64
C ALA A 693 16.99 -29.33 -2.01
N LEU A 694 18.15 -29.14 -2.68
CA LEU A 694 19.21 -28.27 -2.20
C LEU A 694 18.77 -26.80 -2.25
N ALA A 695 18.11 -26.37 -3.33
CA ALA A 695 17.56 -25.02 -3.43
C ALA A 695 16.60 -24.70 -2.27
N ARG A 696 15.67 -25.61 -1.97
CA ARG A 696 14.72 -25.44 -0.85
C ARG A 696 15.41 -25.39 0.50
N ASP A 697 16.42 -26.23 0.75
CA ASP A 697 17.23 -26.16 1.96
C ASP A 697 17.89 -24.78 2.08
N MET A 698 18.64 -24.34 1.06
CA MET A 698 19.29 -23.03 1.06
C MET A 698 18.32 -21.87 1.29
N ILE A 699 17.18 -21.86 0.61
CA ILE A 699 16.17 -20.79 0.69
C ILE A 699 15.49 -20.75 2.07
N LEU A 700 15.07 -21.91 2.60
CA LEU A 700 14.27 -21.97 3.82
C LEU A 700 15.12 -21.90 5.09
N THR A 701 16.38 -22.37 5.04
CA THR A 701 17.26 -22.43 6.21
C THR A 701 18.34 -21.34 6.20
N GLY A 702 18.53 -20.66 5.06
CA GLY A 702 19.65 -19.74 4.85
C GLY A 702 21.01 -20.44 4.96
N ARG A 703 21.07 -21.74 4.61
CA ARG A 703 22.30 -22.54 4.60
C ARG A 703 23.27 -22.01 3.53
N ARG A 704 24.56 -22.07 3.86
CA ARG A 704 25.65 -21.79 2.93
C ARG A 704 26.23 -23.09 2.39
N ILE A 705 26.68 -23.07 1.13
CA ILE A 705 27.36 -24.17 0.46
C ILE A 705 28.76 -23.73 0.02
N SER A 706 29.70 -24.67 -0.06
CA SER A 706 31.07 -24.41 -0.52
C SER A 706 31.14 -24.28 -2.05
N ALA A 707 32.26 -23.77 -2.58
CA ALA A 707 32.52 -23.75 -4.02
C ALA A 707 32.44 -25.16 -4.65
N ALA A 708 32.93 -26.20 -3.95
CA ALA A 708 32.87 -27.59 -4.40
C ALA A 708 31.43 -28.12 -4.47
N GLU A 709 30.60 -27.85 -3.45
CA GLU A 709 29.18 -28.24 -3.46
C GLU A 709 28.41 -27.46 -4.53
N ALA A 710 28.70 -26.16 -4.69
CA ALA A 710 28.10 -25.33 -5.73
C ALA A 710 28.46 -25.80 -7.14
N ALA A 711 29.71 -26.21 -7.39
CA ALA A 711 30.13 -26.79 -8.67
C ALA A 711 29.44 -28.14 -8.93
N GLY A 712 29.38 -29.02 -7.92
CA GLY A 712 28.68 -30.30 -8.01
C GLY A 712 27.18 -30.16 -8.28
N ALA A 713 26.58 -29.03 -7.87
CA ALA A 713 25.17 -28.72 -8.08
C ALA A 713 24.89 -27.97 -9.41
N GLY A 714 25.93 -27.54 -10.15
CA GLY A 714 25.81 -26.80 -11.41
C GLY A 714 25.75 -25.27 -11.28
N LEU A 715 25.92 -24.71 -10.08
CA LEU A 715 25.96 -23.27 -9.84
C LEU A 715 27.30 -22.63 -10.24
N VAL A 716 28.41 -23.35 -10.06
CA VAL A 716 29.77 -22.90 -10.39
C VAL A 716 30.30 -23.69 -11.57
N SER A 717 30.80 -22.99 -12.59
CA SER A 717 31.31 -23.61 -13.82
C SER A 717 32.78 -24.07 -13.69
N ARG A 718 33.61 -23.31 -12.97
CA ARG A 718 35.04 -23.57 -12.79
C ARG A 718 35.48 -23.15 -11.38
N ILE A 719 36.28 -23.99 -10.74
CA ILE A 719 36.93 -23.68 -9.46
C ILE A 719 38.37 -23.25 -9.74
N ALA A 720 38.78 -22.14 -9.16
CA ALA A 720 40.15 -21.63 -9.20
C ALA A 720 40.90 -22.02 -7.92
N PRO A 721 42.22 -22.26 -7.99
CA PRO A 721 43.05 -22.34 -6.78
C PRO A 721 42.90 -21.09 -5.91
N ALA A 722 43.13 -21.21 -4.61
CA ALA A 722 42.97 -20.12 -3.65
C ALA A 722 43.74 -18.86 -4.07
N GLY A 723 43.04 -17.73 -4.11
CA GLY A 723 43.55 -16.43 -4.51
C GLY A 723 43.77 -16.25 -6.02
N LYS A 724 43.39 -17.23 -6.86
CA LYS A 724 43.62 -17.23 -8.32
C LYS A 724 42.35 -17.10 -9.15
N VAL A 725 41.22 -16.74 -8.53
CA VAL A 725 39.93 -16.62 -9.24
C VAL A 725 39.96 -15.61 -10.38
N LEU A 726 40.59 -14.44 -10.23
CA LEU A 726 40.63 -13.42 -11.27
C LEU A 726 41.54 -13.83 -12.44
N GLU A 727 42.64 -14.51 -12.15
CA GLU A 727 43.52 -15.10 -13.17
C GLU A 727 42.76 -16.17 -13.99
N THR A 728 42.02 -17.03 -13.30
CA THR A 728 41.19 -18.07 -13.94
C THR A 728 40.07 -17.45 -14.77
N ALA A 729 39.39 -16.42 -14.26
CA ALA A 729 38.34 -15.71 -14.98
C ALA A 729 38.86 -14.97 -16.22
N ARG A 730 40.08 -14.41 -16.17
CA ARG A 730 40.76 -13.84 -17.35
C ARG A 730 41.03 -14.91 -18.40
N GLY A 731 41.49 -16.10 -18.00
CA GLY A 731 41.66 -17.23 -18.92
C GLY A 731 40.34 -17.62 -19.62
N VAL A 732 39.23 -17.65 -18.88
CA VAL A 732 37.89 -17.87 -19.47
C VAL A 732 37.52 -16.75 -20.44
N ALA A 733 37.80 -15.49 -20.09
CA ALA A 733 37.55 -14.37 -20.98
C ALA A 733 38.39 -14.45 -22.26
N GLU A 734 39.65 -14.87 -22.18
CA GLU A 734 40.53 -15.11 -23.34
C GLU A 734 39.96 -16.17 -24.27
N GLU A 735 39.43 -17.28 -23.74
CA GLU A 735 38.75 -18.31 -24.54
C GLU A 735 37.56 -17.71 -25.32
N ILE A 736 36.75 -16.86 -24.68
CA ILE A 736 35.59 -16.22 -25.32
C ILE A 736 36.04 -15.17 -26.35
N LEU A 737 37.08 -14.39 -26.05
CA LEU A 737 37.63 -13.37 -26.95
C LEU A 737 38.29 -13.97 -28.20
N ALA A 738 38.71 -15.24 -28.14
CA ALA A 738 39.20 -15.99 -29.29
C ALA A 738 38.07 -16.45 -30.23
N ALA A 739 36.80 -16.39 -29.81
CA ALA A 739 35.63 -16.75 -30.60
C ALA A 739 35.00 -15.54 -31.32
N SER A 740 34.13 -15.81 -32.30
CA SER A 740 33.35 -14.74 -32.95
C SER A 740 32.39 -14.09 -31.94
N PRO A 741 32.51 -12.78 -31.66
CA PRO A 741 31.56 -12.07 -30.82
C PRO A 741 30.14 -12.15 -31.37
N THR A 742 29.94 -12.10 -32.69
CA THR A 742 28.60 -12.23 -33.30
C THR A 742 27.99 -13.60 -33.00
N SER A 743 28.80 -14.66 -33.10
CA SER A 743 28.36 -16.03 -32.76
C SER A 743 28.05 -16.19 -31.28
N VAL A 744 28.88 -15.63 -30.39
CA VAL A 744 28.66 -15.65 -28.94
C VAL A 744 27.36 -14.91 -28.58
N ARG A 745 27.14 -13.71 -29.12
CA ARG A 745 25.92 -12.92 -28.88
C ARG A 745 24.68 -13.62 -29.43
N ALA A 746 24.77 -14.21 -30.63
CA ALA A 746 23.69 -15.00 -31.22
C ALA A 746 23.36 -16.25 -30.38
N SER A 747 24.38 -16.89 -29.80
CA SER A 747 24.19 -18.04 -28.90
C SER A 747 23.46 -17.62 -27.63
N ILE A 748 23.85 -16.50 -27.01
CA ILE A 748 23.14 -15.93 -25.85
C ILE A 748 21.69 -15.61 -26.20
N ALA A 749 21.44 -14.87 -27.28
CA ALA A 749 20.09 -14.50 -27.70
C ALA A 749 19.21 -15.72 -27.99
N THR A 750 19.76 -16.79 -28.57
CA THR A 750 19.06 -18.06 -28.81
C THR A 750 18.70 -18.74 -27.50
N MET A 751 19.63 -18.84 -26.55
CA MET A 751 19.35 -19.39 -25.22
C MET A 751 18.23 -18.60 -24.52
N GLU A 752 18.31 -17.26 -24.52
CA GLU A 752 17.29 -16.40 -23.90
C GLU A 752 15.90 -16.55 -24.54
N GLN A 753 15.80 -16.56 -25.87
CA GLN A 753 14.52 -16.69 -26.58
C GLN A 753 13.86 -18.07 -26.39
N SER A 754 14.67 -19.10 -26.18
CA SER A 754 14.20 -20.48 -26.06
C SER A 754 13.81 -20.90 -24.63
N ASP A 755 14.26 -20.16 -23.59
CA ASP A 755 14.13 -20.56 -22.17
C ASP A 755 12.69 -20.80 -21.71
N ALA A 756 11.71 -20.09 -22.31
CA ALA A 756 10.29 -20.22 -21.95
C ALA A 756 9.54 -21.28 -22.78
N ILE A 757 10.18 -21.88 -23.79
CA ILE A 757 9.52 -22.78 -24.75
C ILE A 757 9.74 -24.23 -24.31
N THR A 758 8.66 -24.89 -23.92
CA THR A 758 8.74 -26.27 -23.40
C THR A 758 9.00 -27.30 -24.50
N ASP A 759 8.46 -27.09 -25.71
CA ASP A 759 8.71 -27.99 -26.83
C ASP A 759 10.08 -27.72 -27.46
N MET A 760 10.88 -28.77 -27.57
CA MET A 760 12.27 -28.65 -28.05
C MET A 760 12.36 -28.24 -29.52
N VAL A 761 11.41 -28.67 -30.36
CA VAL A 761 11.43 -28.36 -31.79
C VAL A 761 10.99 -26.92 -32.01
N ASP A 762 9.95 -26.47 -31.32
CA ASP A 762 9.52 -25.07 -31.32
C ASP A 762 10.63 -24.16 -30.77
N ALA A 763 11.33 -24.58 -29.71
CA ALA A 763 12.47 -23.85 -29.14
C ALA A 763 13.62 -23.67 -30.14
N VAL A 764 13.93 -24.71 -30.93
CA VAL A 764 14.93 -24.64 -32.01
C VAL A 764 14.47 -23.69 -33.14
N HIS A 765 13.19 -23.69 -33.48
CA HIS A 765 12.65 -22.83 -34.56
C HIS A 765 12.44 -21.37 -34.14
N ALA A 766 12.22 -21.09 -32.86
CA ALA A 766 11.98 -19.74 -32.35
C ALA A 766 13.13 -18.75 -32.62
N SER A 767 14.36 -19.26 -32.78
CA SER A 767 15.55 -18.45 -33.01
C SER A 767 15.99 -18.35 -34.48
N ALA A 768 15.14 -18.74 -35.43
CA ALA A 768 15.45 -18.68 -36.86
C ALA A 768 15.93 -17.28 -37.30
N SER A 769 15.30 -16.21 -36.83
CA SER A 769 15.71 -14.83 -37.17
C SER A 769 17.08 -14.42 -36.60
N VAL A 770 17.48 -15.00 -35.46
CA VAL A 770 18.82 -14.79 -34.88
C VAL A 770 19.87 -15.46 -35.76
N LEU A 771 19.59 -16.68 -36.24
CA LEU A 771 20.47 -17.42 -37.14
C LEU A 771 20.57 -16.78 -38.52
N ASP A 772 19.46 -16.29 -39.09
CA ASP A 772 19.46 -15.56 -40.36
C ASP A 772 20.41 -14.35 -40.32
N SER A 773 20.39 -13.61 -39.21
CA SER A 773 21.30 -12.48 -38.98
C SER A 773 22.76 -12.91 -38.84
N LEU A 774 23.01 -14.05 -38.19
CA LEU A 774 24.37 -14.61 -38.03
C LEU A 774 24.96 -15.06 -39.37
N VAL A 775 24.20 -15.76 -40.21
CA VAL A 775 24.67 -16.33 -41.49
C VAL A 775 25.22 -15.26 -42.44
N ILE A 776 24.62 -14.06 -42.43
CA ILE A 776 25.03 -12.95 -43.30
C ILE A 776 26.11 -12.04 -42.67
N SER A 777 26.57 -12.33 -41.45
CA SER A 777 27.57 -11.50 -40.75
C SER A 777 28.98 -11.63 -41.35
N GLY A 778 29.79 -10.59 -41.18
CA GLY A 778 31.19 -10.60 -41.62
C GLY A 778 32.02 -11.63 -40.86
N ASP A 779 31.72 -11.83 -39.58
CA ASP A 779 32.32 -12.87 -38.76
C ASP A 779 32.05 -14.30 -39.32
N THR A 780 30.84 -14.63 -39.78
CA THR A 780 30.58 -15.96 -40.36
C THR A 780 31.48 -16.23 -41.58
N LEU A 781 31.58 -15.25 -42.49
CA LEU A 781 32.45 -15.36 -43.66
C LEU A 781 33.93 -15.51 -43.24
N GLU A 782 34.39 -14.69 -42.29
CA GLU A 782 35.76 -14.73 -41.77
C GLU A 782 36.09 -16.08 -41.11
N GLY A 783 35.18 -16.63 -40.31
CA GLY A 783 35.37 -17.90 -39.63
C GLY A 783 35.55 -19.06 -40.63
N ILE A 784 34.68 -19.12 -41.64
CA ILE A 784 34.78 -20.12 -42.72
C ILE A 784 36.11 -19.95 -43.48
N MET A 785 36.45 -18.72 -43.85
CA MET A 785 37.67 -18.41 -44.60
C MET A 785 38.94 -18.73 -43.82
N ALA A 786 39.01 -18.36 -42.53
CA ALA A 786 40.14 -18.63 -41.66
C ALA A 786 40.36 -20.12 -41.44
N PHE A 787 39.27 -20.88 -41.25
CA PHE A 787 39.32 -22.34 -41.13
C PHE A 787 39.86 -23.00 -42.41
N VAL A 788 39.33 -22.61 -43.58
CA VAL A 788 39.80 -23.12 -44.89
C VAL A 788 41.28 -22.78 -45.12
N MET A 789 41.71 -21.58 -44.74
CA MET A 789 43.09 -21.10 -44.90
C MET A 789 44.04 -21.54 -43.78
N LYS A 790 43.56 -22.25 -42.74
CA LYS A 790 44.34 -22.67 -41.55
C LYS A 790 45.07 -21.52 -40.86
N ARG A 791 44.41 -20.37 -40.73
CA ARG A 791 44.91 -19.20 -40.01
C ARG A 791 44.00 -18.86 -38.84
N THR A 792 44.51 -18.10 -37.88
CA THR A 792 43.68 -17.51 -36.83
C THR A 792 42.67 -16.54 -37.47
N PRO A 793 41.37 -16.62 -37.10
CA PRO A 793 40.37 -15.66 -37.55
C PRO A 793 40.62 -14.27 -36.95
N ASN A 794 40.29 -13.22 -37.70
CA ASN A 794 40.33 -11.84 -37.28
C ASN A 794 38.90 -11.29 -37.14
N TRP A 795 38.33 -11.47 -35.95
CA TRP A 795 36.97 -11.09 -35.64
C TRP A 795 36.76 -9.57 -35.61
N LYS A 796 35.67 -9.11 -36.24
CA LYS A 796 35.31 -7.68 -36.29
C LYS A 796 34.02 -7.37 -35.53
N GLY A 797 33.16 -8.37 -35.31
CA GLY A 797 31.93 -8.23 -34.53
C GLY A 797 30.81 -7.47 -35.23
N HIS A 798 30.77 -7.55 -36.56
CA HIS A 798 29.66 -7.15 -37.42
C HIS A 798 29.55 -8.08 -38.63
#